data_AF-A0A1Q3E4I6-F1
#
_entry.id   AF-A0A1Q3E4I6-F1
#
_cell.length_a   1.000
_cell.length_b   1.000
_cell.length_c   1.000
_cell.angle_alpha   90.00
_cell.angle_beta   90.00
_cell.angle_gamma   90.00
#
_symmetry.space_group_name_H-M   'P 1'
#
loop_
_entity.id
_entity.type
_entity.pdbx_description
1 polymer ?
#
loop_
_entity_poly.entity_id
_entity_poly.type
_entity_poly.pdbx_seq_one_letter_code
_entity_poly.pdbx_strand_id
1 'polypeptide(L)'
;MSGDQFKALYKPAIDTELIKPSKKRHLPPILEPIRLYPLDLLMPPINVRMPILFKIIPALDLESSSAIYEEFEIIVAKLKASLAEALELYPPVAGTIHKSPGDASAITIACDGRGATCATQVERQSYMESEHTLDGLSAGDLLALDDSQTPFGVKLTLFSCGTVVMITSMHHHMADLTSYMDFLENWARLSRGDSNDLVLPQSWSRDLNLPTPAGVPSMMPGILILPPSSTPPPLPVLRVDGLRWFISNASLAQLKTDCIAVLNSEDPVRSWISSADAFTALVWGAMTRARHKIPTKSMLFTNNDAELESLGVAVDGRERLGLGAGSPTRFFGATLKATSDVALIIRRTIQDESRPETIASRVAFLESKVEATKPYTHRIVLEGDCRSTNWSKYDLTKLDFGLGSNVKSVVSDFNGDPVVVTKGKDLGQKGDRNVILWADHRAEKEAELINSTGSVVLDYVGGTMSLEMEIPKTLWLKNHMEPSLFTRCQFFDLPDFLTYRATKDSTRSCCSVTCKCSFVPKSGWQAEFFEKIGLEELVQTNYMQLGAANGEVLTAGKPVGNGLSKQAAEEFGLVEGTPVGSAVIDAYAGWLGTVAGRYKEDGKLSDAIPSIDESRHRLAACAGTSTCHIVQDPVFQGWWMNEGGQSSTGQLIDFMIKTHPAYPRLQKMAEEQKSNIFAILQDLLQKMKKDSNAESLTELTRDMHFYPDLHGNRSPIADPRMRGSFVGLTLDDGLNDLARKYNVTLEAIALQTRHIVDEMNAKGHSITSIYMSGSQAKNIPMMQLFADTCGMPVVLPFDEGGAVPLGAAMLGRFAAEAAQKGVQTMSEEQQGELLWDIMVKMTPPGTIVKPATSGKEKKLIEAKYKIFREAIDIQYRWRKQIEEAMN
;
A
#
# COMPACT_ATOMS: atom_id res chain seq x y z
N MET A 1 37.19 -4.18 -0.69
CA MET A 1 37.61 -3.75 -2.04
C MET A 1 37.96 -2.27 -2.01
N SER A 2 38.97 -1.81 -2.76
CA SER A 2 39.27 -0.38 -2.90
C SER A 2 38.26 0.30 -3.84
N GLY A 3 38.04 1.61 -3.68
CA GLY A 3 37.10 2.38 -4.52
C GLY A 3 37.36 2.33 -6.03
N ASP A 4 38.56 1.93 -6.46
CA ASP A 4 38.89 1.73 -7.87
C ASP A 4 38.49 0.35 -8.41
N GLN A 5 38.33 -0.68 -7.55
CA GLN A 5 37.69 -1.95 -7.95
C GLN A 5 36.18 -1.79 -8.14
N PHE A 6 35.56 -0.87 -7.37
CA PHE A 6 34.14 -0.54 -7.52
C PHE A 6 33.84 0.22 -8.82
N LYS A 7 34.77 1.07 -9.28
CA LYS A 7 34.68 1.70 -10.61
C LYS A 7 34.79 0.71 -11.76
N ALA A 8 35.47 -0.43 -11.56
CA ALA A 8 35.60 -1.48 -12.59
C ALA A 8 34.36 -2.38 -12.71
N LEU A 9 33.60 -2.56 -11.62
CA LEU A 9 32.32 -3.28 -11.60
C LEU A 9 31.13 -2.42 -12.08
N TYR A 10 31.28 -1.10 -12.07
CA TYR A 10 30.25 -0.16 -12.53
C TYR A 10 30.24 -0.07 -14.06
N LYS A 11 29.45 -0.92 -14.73
CA LYS A 11 29.06 -0.69 -16.12
C LYS A 11 27.70 0.00 -16.15
N PRO A 12 27.59 1.28 -16.57
CA PRO A 12 26.31 1.87 -16.96
C PRO A 12 25.75 1.25 -18.26
N ALA A 13 26.38 0.18 -18.77
CA ALA A 13 25.97 -0.52 -19.97
C ALA A 13 24.91 -1.57 -19.60
N ILE A 14 23.81 -1.58 -20.36
CA ILE A 14 22.81 -2.64 -20.33
C ILE A 14 23.52 -3.94 -20.74
N ASP A 15 23.58 -4.92 -19.84
CA ASP A 15 24.04 -6.26 -20.20
C ASP A 15 22.87 -7.02 -20.80
N THR A 16 23.09 -7.64 -21.95
CA THR A 16 22.02 -8.29 -22.72
C THR A 16 22.45 -9.69 -23.08
N GLU A 17 21.64 -10.66 -22.68
CA GLU A 17 21.83 -12.09 -22.95
C GLU A 17 20.62 -12.67 -23.67
N LEU A 18 20.85 -13.64 -24.55
CA LEU A 18 19.79 -14.40 -25.19
C LEU A 18 19.54 -15.71 -24.42
N ILE A 19 18.39 -15.80 -23.76
CA ILE A 19 18.02 -16.97 -22.94
C ILE A 19 17.34 -18.01 -23.83
N LYS A 20 17.98 -19.18 -23.98
CA LYS A 20 17.47 -20.28 -24.80
C LYS A 20 16.57 -21.22 -23.99
N PRO A 21 15.61 -21.92 -24.66
CA PRO A 21 14.82 -22.97 -24.01
C PRO A 21 15.68 -24.06 -23.36
N SER A 22 15.27 -24.52 -22.17
CA SER A 22 16.10 -25.39 -21.32
C SER A 22 16.27 -26.84 -21.82
N LYS A 23 15.35 -27.32 -22.68
CA LYS A 23 15.25 -28.71 -23.17
C LYS A 23 15.12 -29.79 -22.08
N LYS A 24 14.75 -29.42 -20.84
CA LYS A 24 14.64 -30.34 -19.69
C LYS A 24 13.46 -31.31 -19.82
N ARG A 25 12.42 -30.96 -20.56
CA ARG A 25 11.16 -31.71 -20.67
C ARG A 25 11.05 -32.57 -21.93
N HIS A 26 12.04 -32.51 -22.83
CA HIS A 26 12.10 -33.31 -24.06
C HIS A 26 10.85 -33.22 -24.94
N LEU A 27 10.23 -32.03 -25.01
CA LEU A 27 9.04 -31.81 -25.83
C LEU A 27 9.37 -31.93 -27.34
N PRO A 28 8.45 -32.47 -28.17
CA PRO A 28 8.67 -32.59 -29.60
C PRO A 28 8.79 -31.20 -30.26
N PRO A 29 9.68 -31.03 -31.26
CA PRO A 29 9.83 -29.76 -31.94
C PRO A 29 8.60 -29.44 -32.80
N ILE A 30 8.15 -28.19 -32.78
CA ILE A 30 7.18 -27.67 -33.74
C ILE A 30 7.94 -27.36 -35.02
N LEU A 31 7.75 -28.20 -36.05
CA LEU A 31 8.53 -28.13 -37.29
C LEU A 31 7.98 -27.12 -38.32
N GLU A 32 6.70 -26.75 -38.21
CA GLU A 32 6.05 -25.82 -39.13
C GLU A 32 5.96 -24.41 -38.53
N PRO A 33 6.32 -23.34 -39.29
CA PRO A 33 6.11 -21.97 -38.84
C PRO A 33 4.64 -21.67 -38.58
N ILE A 34 4.34 -20.99 -37.47
CA ILE A 34 2.97 -20.56 -37.16
C ILE A 34 2.64 -19.38 -38.07
N ARG A 35 1.69 -19.59 -38.97
CA ARG A 35 1.15 -18.54 -39.82
C ARG A 35 0.22 -17.65 -39.02
N LEU A 36 0.40 -16.33 -39.11
CA LEU A 36 -0.53 -15.39 -38.48
C LEU A 36 -1.88 -15.42 -39.19
N TYR A 37 -2.95 -15.29 -38.40
CA TYR A 37 -4.29 -15.11 -38.92
C TYR A 37 -4.42 -13.70 -39.50
N PRO A 38 -5.22 -13.47 -40.56
CA PRO A 38 -5.37 -12.12 -41.10
C PRO A 38 -5.81 -11.05 -40.09
N LEU A 39 -6.55 -11.44 -39.05
CA LEU A 39 -6.94 -10.54 -37.96
C LEU A 39 -5.77 -10.11 -37.07
N ASP A 40 -4.71 -10.91 -36.98
CA ASP A 40 -3.49 -10.53 -36.23
C ASP A 40 -2.77 -9.36 -36.90
N LEU A 41 -3.00 -9.16 -38.20
CA LEU A 41 -2.36 -8.14 -39.03
C LEU A 41 -3.15 -6.81 -39.07
N LEU A 42 -4.27 -6.71 -38.35
CA LEU A 42 -5.08 -5.49 -38.30
C LEU A 42 -4.32 -4.33 -37.65
N MET A 43 -3.49 -4.61 -36.64
CA MET A 43 -2.68 -3.59 -35.98
C MET A 43 -1.23 -3.58 -36.48
N PRO A 44 -0.60 -2.40 -36.58
CA PRO A 44 0.83 -2.34 -36.84
C PRO A 44 1.61 -3.06 -35.74
N PRO A 45 2.79 -3.65 -36.04
CA PRO A 45 3.69 -4.24 -35.05
C PRO A 45 3.95 -3.27 -33.88
N ILE A 46 3.44 -3.63 -32.70
CA ILE A 46 3.74 -3.01 -31.41
C ILE A 46 4.30 -4.05 -30.44
N ASN A 47 5.15 -3.58 -29.53
CA ASN A 47 5.62 -4.34 -28.37
C ASN A 47 4.86 -3.88 -27.13
N VAL A 48 4.13 -4.80 -26.51
CA VAL A 48 3.39 -4.58 -25.26
C VAL A 48 4.36 -4.72 -24.10
N ARG A 49 4.60 -3.62 -23.38
CA ARG A 49 5.51 -3.58 -22.23
C ARG A 49 4.73 -3.55 -20.92
N MET A 50 5.08 -4.42 -19.97
CA MET A 50 4.46 -4.48 -18.65
C MET A 50 5.51 -4.40 -17.55
N PRO A 51 5.52 -3.32 -16.74
CA PRO A 51 6.38 -3.23 -15.58
C PRO A 51 5.78 -3.98 -14.37
N ILE A 52 6.65 -4.67 -13.64
CA ILE A 52 6.38 -5.39 -12.40
C ILE A 52 7.44 -4.95 -11.39
N LEU A 53 7.00 -4.51 -10.21
CA LEU A 53 7.88 -3.95 -9.19
C LEU A 53 8.09 -4.94 -8.06
N PHE A 54 9.34 -5.09 -7.65
CA PHE A 54 9.74 -5.88 -6.49
C PHE A 54 10.60 -5.02 -5.58
N LYS A 55 10.25 -4.95 -4.30
CA LYS A 55 11.13 -4.33 -3.30
C LYS A 55 11.88 -5.45 -2.59
N ILE A 56 13.14 -5.60 -2.94
CA ILE A 56 13.93 -6.77 -2.54
C ILE A 56 14.65 -6.49 -1.22
N ILE A 57 15.10 -5.26 -0.99
CA ILE A 57 15.95 -4.92 0.16
C ILE A 57 15.49 -3.60 0.81
N PRO A 58 15.38 -3.49 2.15
CA PRO A 58 15.26 -2.20 2.83
C PRO A 58 16.47 -1.32 2.50
N ALA A 59 16.28 -0.01 2.32
CA ALA A 59 17.35 0.91 1.93
C ALA A 59 18.59 0.75 2.85
N LEU A 60 19.65 0.11 2.33
CA LEU A 60 20.94 -0.05 3.01
C LEU A 60 21.84 1.13 2.66
N ASP A 61 22.64 1.53 3.64
CA ASP A 61 23.70 2.52 3.50
C ASP A 61 24.71 2.08 2.43
N LEU A 62 25.17 3.02 1.61
CA LEU A 62 25.90 2.82 0.35
C LEU A 62 27.29 2.14 0.48
N GLU A 63 27.67 1.61 1.64
CA GLU A 63 29.02 1.09 1.90
C GLU A 63 29.21 -0.42 1.64
N SER A 64 28.15 -1.24 1.52
CA SER A 64 28.27 -2.66 1.11
C SER A 64 27.50 -2.99 -0.18
N SER A 65 27.75 -2.20 -1.22
CA SER A 65 27.12 -2.34 -2.54
C SER A 65 27.38 -3.70 -3.23
N SER A 66 28.30 -4.54 -2.74
CA SER A 66 28.59 -5.87 -3.31
C SER A 66 27.52 -6.91 -2.98
N ALA A 67 26.98 -6.91 -1.75
CA ALA A 67 25.99 -7.92 -1.33
C ALA A 67 24.64 -7.74 -2.06
N ILE A 68 24.20 -6.49 -2.21
CA ILE A 68 23.01 -6.12 -2.99
C ILE A 68 23.14 -6.56 -4.46
N TYR A 69 24.35 -6.39 -5.02
CA TYR A 69 24.64 -6.81 -6.39
C TYR A 69 24.68 -8.34 -6.51
N GLU A 70 25.31 -9.05 -5.56
CA GLU A 70 25.34 -10.51 -5.52
C GLU A 70 23.94 -11.11 -5.39
N GLU A 71 23.09 -10.54 -4.53
CA GLU A 71 21.70 -10.96 -4.39
C GLU A 71 20.89 -10.68 -5.66
N PHE A 72 21.07 -9.51 -6.28
CA PHE A 72 20.48 -9.21 -7.58
C PHE A 72 20.93 -10.20 -8.66
N GLU A 73 22.21 -10.57 -8.71
CA GLU A 73 22.73 -11.59 -9.64
C GLU A 73 22.13 -12.98 -9.37
N ILE A 74 21.92 -13.36 -8.11
CA ILE A 74 21.22 -14.61 -7.75
C ILE A 74 19.78 -14.59 -8.27
N ILE A 75 19.07 -13.47 -8.08
CA ILE A 75 17.70 -13.28 -8.57
C ILE A 75 17.66 -13.34 -10.08
N VAL A 76 18.57 -12.63 -10.75
CA VAL A 76 18.74 -12.65 -12.21
C VAL A 76 18.99 -14.09 -12.68
N ALA A 77 19.90 -14.84 -12.06
CA ALA A 77 20.20 -16.22 -12.42
C ALA A 77 18.98 -17.13 -12.27
N LYS A 78 18.23 -16.99 -11.16
CA LYS A 78 16.99 -17.75 -10.90
C LYS A 78 15.89 -17.41 -11.93
N LEU A 79 15.72 -16.14 -12.25
CA LEU A 79 14.75 -15.69 -13.26
C LEU A 79 15.15 -16.15 -14.67
N LYS A 80 16.43 -16.07 -15.04
CA LYS A 80 16.96 -16.60 -16.32
C LYS A 80 16.74 -18.11 -16.43
N ALA A 81 17.03 -18.88 -15.38
CA ALA A 81 16.86 -20.33 -15.36
C ALA A 81 15.38 -20.73 -15.50
N SER A 82 14.50 -20.11 -14.73
CA SER A 82 13.04 -20.36 -14.82
C SER A 82 12.44 -19.86 -16.14
N LEU A 83 12.97 -18.78 -16.71
CA LEU A 83 12.58 -18.30 -18.04
C LEU A 83 12.96 -19.32 -19.12
N ALA A 84 14.17 -19.89 -19.07
CA ALA A 84 14.59 -20.95 -19.99
C ALA A 84 13.63 -22.17 -19.94
N GLU A 85 13.11 -22.51 -18.77
CA GLU A 85 12.11 -23.57 -18.61
C GLU A 85 10.73 -23.17 -19.13
N ALA A 86 10.32 -21.91 -18.94
CA ALA A 86 9.06 -21.38 -19.47
C ALA A 86 9.08 -21.31 -21.00
N LEU A 87 10.20 -20.88 -21.60
CA LEU A 87 10.39 -20.81 -23.05
C LEU A 87 10.30 -22.17 -23.75
N GLU A 88 10.67 -23.25 -23.06
CA GLU A 88 10.48 -24.61 -23.57
C GLU A 88 9.00 -25.00 -23.68
N LEU A 89 8.17 -24.52 -22.75
CA LEU A 89 6.73 -24.76 -22.75
C LEU A 89 5.98 -23.92 -23.78
N TYR A 90 6.59 -22.80 -24.21
CA TYR A 90 5.99 -21.85 -25.15
C TYR A 90 6.92 -21.58 -26.35
N PRO A 91 7.06 -22.53 -27.30
CA PRO A 91 7.93 -22.38 -28.47
C PRO A 91 7.77 -21.08 -29.28
N PRO A 92 6.55 -20.50 -29.44
CA PRO A 92 6.40 -19.24 -30.18
C PRO A 92 7.06 -18.04 -29.48
N VAL A 93 7.15 -18.07 -28.15
CA VAL A 93 7.79 -17.03 -27.34
C VAL A 93 9.31 -17.05 -27.53
N ALA A 94 9.87 -18.24 -27.78
CA ALA A 94 11.28 -18.47 -28.05
C ALA A 94 11.63 -18.41 -29.55
N GLY A 95 10.69 -18.05 -30.43
CA GLY A 95 10.86 -18.13 -31.88
C GLY A 95 11.49 -16.90 -32.54
N THR A 96 11.41 -16.84 -33.88
CA THR A 96 11.75 -15.65 -34.69
C THR A 96 10.55 -15.23 -35.54
N ILE A 97 10.30 -13.92 -35.61
CA ILE A 97 9.29 -13.36 -36.52
C ILE A 97 9.91 -13.19 -37.91
N HIS A 98 9.45 -13.96 -38.89
CA HIS A 98 9.86 -13.83 -40.29
C HIS A 98 8.87 -13.00 -41.07
N LYS A 99 9.39 -12.07 -41.89
CA LYS A 99 8.62 -11.33 -42.89
C LYS A 99 9.09 -11.79 -44.27
N SER A 100 8.21 -12.38 -45.07
CA SER A 100 8.56 -12.80 -46.43
C SER A 100 8.84 -11.57 -47.32
N PRO A 101 9.97 -11.54 -48.05
CA PRO A 101 10.28 -10.45 -48.98
C PRO A 101 9.20 -10.34 -50.08
N GLY A 102 8.54 -9.19 -50.18
CA GLY A 102 7.53 -8.93 -51.22
C GLY A 102 6.09 -9.32 -50.87
N ASP A 103 5.85 -9.99 -49.74
CA ASP A 103 4.51 -10.28 -49.22
C ASP A 103 4.44 -9.95 -47.72
N ALA A 104 4.01 -8.73 -47.40
CA ALA A 104 3.85 -8.25 -46.04
C ALA A 104 2.81 -9.03 -45.21
N SER A 105 2.03 -9.93 -45.84
CA SER A 105 1.00 -10.74 -45.18
C SER A 105 1.44 -12.16 -44.83
N ALA A 106 2.61 -12.57 -45.30
CA ALA A 106 3.23 -13.83 -44.90
C ALA A 106 4.17 -13.59 -43.72
N ILE A 107 3.64 -13.02 -42.63
CA ILE A 107 4.35 -13.00 -41.34
C ILE A 107 4.15 -14.37 -40.69
N THR A 108 5.25 -15.00 -40.32
CA THR A 108 5.24 -16.29 -39.63
C THR A 108 6.12 -16.22 -38.40
N ILE A 109 5.77 -17.01 -37.38
CA ILE A 109 6.62 -17.24 -36.21
C ILE A 109 7.29 -18.58 -36.41
N ALA A 110 8.57 -18.58 -36.74
CA ALA A 110 9.37 -19.80 -36.74
C ALA A 110 9.64 -20.17 -35.29
N CYS A 111 9.18 -21.35 -34.86
CA CYS A 111 9.46 -21.90 -33.53
C CYS A 111 10.88 -22.50 -33.48
N ASP A 112 11.88 -21.73 -33.91
CA ASP A 112 13.28 -22.13 -34.09
C ASP A 112 14.06 -22.23 -32.76
N GLY A 113 13.45 -21.83 -31.64
CA GLY A 113 14.06 -21.85 -30.33
C GLY A 113 15.21 -20.85 -30.17
N ARG A 114 15.20 -19.76 -30.93
CA ARG A 114 16.14 -18.64 -30.81
C ARG A 114 16.30 -18.15 -29.37
N GLY A 115 15.20 -18.03 -28.63
CA GLY A 115 15.17 -17.60 -27.23
C GLY A 115 14.64 -16.19 -27.02
N ALA A 116 14.62 -15.75 -25.76
CA ALA A 116 14.16 -14.41 -25.37
C ALA A 116 15.33 -13.50 -24.97
N THR A 117 15.22 -12.22 -25.28
CA THR A 117 16.23 -11.22 -24.87
C THR A 117 16.06 -10.92 -23.39
N CYS A 118 17.07 -11.15 -22.56
CA CYS A 118 17.11 -10.76 -21.16
C CYS A 118 18.15 -9.67 -20.96
N ALA A 119 17.72 -8.49 -20.56
CA ALA A 119 18.58 -7.37 -20.23
C ALA A 119 18.64 -7.15 -18.72
N THR A 120 19.82 -6.81 -18.20
CA THR A 120 20.02 -6.42 -16.81
C THR A 120 20.68 -5.06 -16.74
N GLN A 121 20.26 -4.26 -15.76
CA GLN A 121 20.82 -2.94 -15.54
C GLN A 121 20.83 -2.61 -14.04
N VAL A 122 21.86 -1.88 -13.62
CA VAL A 122 21.94 -1.29 -12.28
C VAL A 122 21.90 0.23 -12.41
N GLU A 123 20.97 0.86 -11.72
CA GLU A 123 20.69 2.28 -11.75
C GLU A 123 21.10 2.99 -10.46
N ARG A 124 21.77 4.13 -10.61
CA ARG A 124 22.20 4.98 -9.48
C ARG A 124 21.05 5.72 -8.83
N GLN A 125 19.99 5.94 -9.58
CA GLN A 125 18.83 6.69 -9.10
C GLN A 125 18.01 5.79 -8.18
N SER A 126 17.45 6.35 -7.12
CA SER A 126 16.47 5.64 -6.31
C SER A 126 15.15 5.59 -7.08
N TYR A 127 14.47 4.46 -7.03
CA TYR A 127 13.11 4.35 -7.52
C TYR A 127 12.20 5.18 -6.60
N MET A 128 11.63 6.26 -7.12
CA MET A 128 10.61 7.03 -6.42
C MET A 128 9.24 6.67 -6.98
N GLU A 129 8.48 5.89 -6.22
CA GLU A 129 7.05 5.72 -6.45
C GLU A 129 6.36 7.02 -6.03
N SER A 130 6.20 7.96 -6.97
CA SER A 130 5.29 9.08 -6.72
C SER A 130 3.87 8.53 -6.87
N GLU A 131 2.92 8.96 -6.03
CA GLU A 131 1.47 8.70 -6.23
C GLU A 131 0.93 9.20 -7.60
N HIS A 132 1.79 9.79 -8.44
CA HIS A 132 1.50 10.48 -9.69
C HIS A 132 2.45 10.12 -10.87
N THR A 133 3.07 8.93 -10.91
CA THR A 133 3.99 8.57 -12.02
C THR A 133 3.26 8.09 -13.28
N LEU A 134 2.73 9.03 -14.04
CA LEU A 134 2.90 9.06 -15.51
C LEU A 134 3.47 10.41 -15.99
N ASP A 135 3.80 11.32 -15.07
CA ASP A 135 4.43 12.59 -15.40
C ASP A 135 5.95 12.47 -15.41
N GLY A 136 6.47 11.94 -16.52
CA GLY A 136 7.89 11.91 -16.76
C GLY A 136 8.26 10.98 -17.91
N LEU A 137 8.64 11.57 -19.03
CA LEU A 137 9.37 10.96 -20.15
C LEU A 137 10.74 10.37 -19.75
N SER A 138 10.95 9.90 -18.51
CA SER A 138 12.19 9.28 -18.04
C SER A 138 12.09 7.76 -17.88
N ALA A 139 10.89 7.20 -17.74
CA ALA A 139 10.71 5.75 -17.74
C ALA A 139 10.94 5.14 -19.13
N GLY A 140 10.56 5.82 -20.22
CA GLY A 140 10.68 5.29 -21.59
C GLY A 140 12.10 4.93 -22.01
N ASP A 141 13.08 5.78 -21.66
CA ASP A 141 14.49 5.59 -22.02
C ASP A 141 15.21 4.62 -21.08
N LEU A 142 14.92 4.70 -19.76
CA LEU A 142 15.48 3.80 -18.75
C LEU A 142 14.95 2.36 -18.87
N LEU A 143 13.83 2.17 -19.57
CA LEU A 143 13.13 0.89 -19.69
C LEU A 143 13.09 0.36 -21.14
N ALA A 144 13.85 0.99 -22.05
CA ALA A 144 13.96 0.54 -23.42
C ALA A 144 14.66 -0.83 -23.50
N LEU A 145 14.04 -1.75 -24.23
CA LEU A 145 14.56 -3.06 -24.60
C LEU A 145 14.59 -3.14 -26.13
N ASP A 146 15.73 -3.52 -26.71
CA ASP A 146 15.83 -3.85 -28.14
C ASP A 146 15.44 -5.32 -28.34
N ASP A 147 14.16 -5.53 -28.62
CA ASP A 147 13.52 -6.81 -28.90
C ASP A 147 13.09 -6.92 -30.38
N SER A 148 13.72 -6.14 -31.27
CA SER A 148 13.33 -6.06 -32.68
C SER A 148 13.39 -7.38 -33.45
N GLN A 149 14.10 -8.39 -32.91
CA GLN A 149 14.34 -9.70 -33.52
C GLN A 149 13.76 -10.88 -32.73
N THR A 150 13.26 -10.64 -31.52
CA THR A 150 12.72 -11.68 -30.62
C THR A 150 11.26 -11.36 -30.27
N PRO A 151 10.36 -12.35 -30.28
CA PRO A 151 8.95 -12.13 -29.92
C PRO A 151 8.76 -11.67 -28.48
N PHE A 152 9.70 -11.99 -27.59
CA PHE A 152 9.65 -11.66 -26.18
C PHE A 152 11.01 -11.23 -25.64
N GLY A 153 10.99 -10.30 -24.71
CA GLY A 153 12.14 -9.96 -23.91
C GLY A 153 11.77 -9.47 -22.52
N VAL A 154 12.74 -9.53 -21.62
CA VAL A 154 12.64 -9.03 -20.25
C VAL A 154 13.80 -8.11 -19.93
N LYS A 155 13.55 -7.06 -19.16
CA LYS A 155 14.58 -6.22 -18.55
C LYS A 155 14.42 -6.22 -17.03
N LEU A 156 15.51 -6.47 -16.31
CA LEU A 156 15.59 -6.32 -14.85
C LEU A 156 16.46 -5.12 -14.52
N THR A 157 15.92 -4.18 -13.75
CA THR A 157 16.62 -2.95 -13.34
C THR A 157 16.66 -2.85 -11.82
N LEU A 158 17.86 -2.90 -11.24
CA LEU A 158 18.11 -2.66 -9.83
C LEU A 158 18.36 -1.17 -9.59
N PHE A 159 17.53 -0.52 -8.79
CA PHE A 159 17.70 0.87 -8.38
C PHE A 159 18.50 0.96 -7.07
N SER A 160 19.16 2.10 -6.84
CA SER A 160 20.02 2.32 -5.67
C SER A 160 19.31 2.20 -4.32
N CYS A 161 17.98 2.29 -4.29
CA CYS A 161 17.16 2.11 -3.09
C CYS A 161 16.78 0.64 -2.81
N GLY A 162 17.38 -0.34 -3.48
CA GLY A 162 17.10 -1.77 -3.29
C GLY A 162 15.80 -2.25 -3.97
N THR A 163 15.19 -1.40 -4.80
CA THR A 163 14.02 -1.75 -5.61
C THR A 163 14.47 -2.36 -6.93
N VAL A 164 13.87 -3.49 -7.31
CA VAL A 164 14.05 -4.11 -8.62
C VAL A 164 12.77 -3.94 -9.43
N VAL A 165 12.91 -3.40 -10.63
CA VAL A 165 11.82 -3.31 -11.60
C VAL A 165 12.09 -4.33 -12.70
N MET A 166 11.15 -5.25 -12.90
CA MET A 166 11.14 -6.17 -14.03
C MET A 166 10.17 -5.66 -15.09
N ILE A 167 10.58 -5.68 -16.35
CA ILE A 167 9.74 -5.26 -17.47
C ILE A 167 9.74 -6.35 -18.50
N THR A 168 8.56 -6.84 -18.81
CA THR A 168 8.36 -7.82 -19.86
C THR A 168 7.85 -7.11 -21.10
N SER A 169 8.46 -7.40 -22.24
CA SER A 169 8.13 -6.83 -23.56
C SER A 169 7.72 -7.96 -24.48
N MET A 170 6.57 -7.84 -25.10
CA MET A 170 6.00 -8.88 -25.94
C MET A 170 5.50 -8.32 -27.25
N HIS A 171 5.95 -8.87 -28.37
CA HIS A 171 5.49 -8.49 -29.69
C HIS A 171 4.04 -8.94 -29.88
N HIS A 172 3.11 -8.01 -30.10
CA HIS A 172 1.68 -8.32 -30.03
C HIS A 172 1.17 -9.35 -31.07
N HIS A 173 1.91 -9.58 -32.16
CA HIS A 173 1.61 -10.68 -33.10
C HIS A 173 1.92 -12.07 -32.54
N MET A 174 2.76 -12.17 -31.50
CA MET A 174 3.19 -13.42 -30.88
C MET A 174 2.06 -14.12 -30.15
N ALA A 175 1.31 -13.36 -29.37
CA ALA A 175 0.27 -13.86 -28.50
C ALA A 175 -0.73 -12.74 -28.24
N ASP A 176 -1.99 -13.10 -28.09
CA ASP A 176 -2.93 -12.19 -27.45
C ASP A 176 -2.60 -12.02 -25.96
N LEU A 177 -3.27 -11.04 -25.37
CA LEU A 177 -3.07 -10.62 -24.00
C LEU A 177 -3.36 -11.71 -22.95
N THR A 178 -4.27 -12.64 -23.23
CA THR A 178 -4.58 -13.75 -22.30
C THR A 178 -3.41 -14.73 -22.27
N SER A 179 -3.01 -15.18 -23.45
CA SER A 179 -1.88 -16.10 -23.62
C SER A 179 -0.58 -15.51 -23.08
N TYR A 180 -0.46 -14.18 -23.08
CA TYR A 180 0.64 -13.48 -22.42
C TYR A 180 0.64 -13.66 -20.90
N MET A 181 -0.51 -13.43 -20.27
CA MET A 181 -0.65 -13.55 -18.81
C MET A 181 -0.48 -15.01 -18.36
N ASP A 182 -1.00 -15.97 -19.12
CA ASP A 182 -0.82 -17.41 -18.84
C ASP A 182 0.67 -17.79 -18.90
N PHE A 183 1.41 -17.27 -19.89
CA PHE A 183 2.86 -17.44 -19.96
C PHE A 183 3.57 -16.84 -18.74
N LEU A 184 3.24 -15.61 -18.36
CA LEU A 184 3.85 -14.95 -17.20
C LEU A 184 3.51 -15.63 -15.87
N GLU A 185 2.28 -16.13 -15.70
CA GLU A 185 1.87 -16.88 -14.50
C GLU A 185 2.61 -18.22 -14.41
N ASN A 186 2.71 -18.97 -15.51
CA ASN A 186 3.49 -20.21 -15.55
C ASN A 186 4.98 -19.94 -15.32
N TRP A 187 5.52 -18.84 -15.84
CA TRP A 187 6.90 -18.45 -15.56
C TRP A 187 7.10 -18.09 -14.08
N ALA A 188 6.19 -17.33 -13.47
CA ALA A 188 6.24 -17.01 -12.03
C ALA A 188 6.16 -18.29 -11.16
N ARG A 189 5.31 -19.25 -11.54
CA ARG A 189 5.25 -20.57 -10.89
C ARG A 189 6.58 -21.31 -10.99
N LEU A 190 7.15 -21.38 -12.19
CA LEU A 190 8.45 -22.01 -12.41
C LEU A 190 9.58 -21.31 -11.63
N SER A 191 9.52 -19.97 -11.48
CA SER A 191 10.52 -19.24 -10.69
C SER A 191 10.42 -19.58 -9.20
N ARG A 192 9.24 -19.92 -8.68
CA ARG A 192 9.05 -20.40 -7.30
C ARG A 192 9.35 -21.89 -7.12
N GLY A 193 9.54 -22.64 -8.21
CA GLY A 193 9.72 -24.09 -8.17
C GLY A 193 8.40 -24.88 -8.23
N ASP A 194 7.27 -24.20 -8.45
CA ASP A 194 5.94 -24.79 -8.59
C ASP A 194 5.79 -25.39 -9.99
N SER A 195 6.10 -26.68 -10.15
CA SER A 195 6.04 -27.37 -11.46
C SER A 195 4.79 -28.24 -11.67
N ASN A 196 3.94 -28.38 -10.64
CA ASN A 196 2.68 -29.12 -10.72
C ASN A 196 1.56 -28.25 -11.33
N ASP A 197 0.70 -28.85 -12.17
CA ASP A 197 -0.50 -28.22 -12.75
C ASP A 197 -0.24 -26.94 -13.59
N LEU A 198 0.82 -26.93 -14.41
CA LEU A 198 1.05 -25.88 -15.40
C LEU A 198 -0.04 -25.90 -16.47
N VAL A 199 -0.61 -24.73 -16.78
CA VAL A 199 -1.64 -24.59 -17.81
C VAL A 199 -0.99 -24.40 -19.17
N LEU A 200 -0.92 -25.47 -19.97
CA LEU A 200 -0.27 -25.43 -21.29
C LEU A 200 -1.28 -25.28 -22.43
N PRO A 201 -0.95 -24.54 -23.50
CA PRO A 201 -1.77 -24.49 -24.71
C PRO A 201 -1.91 -25.86 -25.37
N GLN A 202 -3.14 -26.26 -25.72
CA GLN A 202 -3.42 -27.54 -26.40
C GLN A 202 -3.13 -27.50 -27.91
N SER A 203 -3.09 -26.31 -28.50
CA SER A 203 -2.82 -26.08 -29.92
C SER A 203 -2.18 -24.70 -30.11
N TRP A 204 -1.37 -24.59 -31.16
CA TRP A 204 -0.76 -23.35 -31.61
C TRP A 204 -1.38 -22.84 -32.92
N SER A 205 -2.43 -23.51 -33.43
CA SER A 205 -3.20 -23.03 -34.58
C SER A 205 -3.94 -21.74 -34.25
N ARG A 206 -4.00 -20.85 -35.23
CA ARG A 206 -4.70 -19.56 -35.15
C ARG A 206 -6.02 -19.56 -35.92
N ASP A 207 -6.49 -20.72 -36.37
CA ASP A 207 -7.74 -20.85 -37.12
C ASP A 207 -8.95 -20.70 -36.19
N LEU A 208 -9.79 -19.72 -36.49
CA LEU A 208 -11.04 -19.47 -35.78
C LEU A 208 -12.16 -20.30 -36.44
N ASN A 209 -12.56 -21.43 -35.85
CA ASN A 209 -13.71 -22.22 -36.30
C ASN A 209 -15.04 -21.48 -36.01
N LEU A 210 -15.32 -20.42 -36.77
CA LEU A 210 -16.46 -19.52 -36.53
C LEU A 210 -17.78 -20.06 -37.14
N PRO A 211 -18.94 -19.68 -36.55
CA PRO A 211 -20.24 -19.94 -37.16
C PRO A 211 -20.36 -19.25 -38.54
N THR A 212 -21.12 -19.85 -39.46
CA THR A 212 -21.38 -19.23 -40.77
C THR A 212 -22.13 -17.91 -40.59
N PRO A 213 -21.59 -16.77 -41.07
CA PRO A 213 -22.24 -15.47 -40.90
C PRO A 213 -23.51 -15.39 -41.75
N ALA A 214 -24.52 -14.65 -41.27
CA ALA A 214 -25.77 -14.42 -42.00
C ALA A 214 -25.59 -13.59 -43.30
N GLY A 215 -24.44 -12.92 -43.43
CA GLY A 215 -24.00 -12.15 -44.60
C GLY A 215 -22.79 -11.29 -44.26
N VAL A 216 -22.06 -10.83 -45.28
CA VAL A 216 -20.92 -9.91 -45.10
C VAL A 216 -21.40 -8.45 -45.22
N PRO A 217 -21.28 -7.61 -44.18
CA PRO A 217 -21.64 -6.19 -44.25
C PRO A 217 -20.90 -5.44 -45.37
N SER A 218 -21.47 -4.35 -45.92
CA SER A 218 -20.78 -3.52 -46.93
C SER A 218 -19.83 -2.48 -46.32
N MET A 219 -20.13 -2.01 -45.10
CA MET A 219 -19.36 -1.04 -44.30
C MET A 219 -19.50 -1.36 -42.81
N MET A 220 -18.49 -1.02 -42.00
CA MET A 220 -18.52 -1.19 -40.54
C MET A 220 -18.11 0.08 -39.80
N PRO A 221 -18.94 0.60 -38.87
CA PRO A 221 -18.59 1.75 -38.04
C PRO A 221 -17.33 1.50 -37.20
N GLY A 222 -16.46 2.51 -37.10
CA GLY A 222 -15.24 2.49 -36.27
C GLY A 222 -14.06 1.71 -36.89
N ILE A 223 -14.15 1.33 -38.17
CA ILE A 223 -13.07 0.67 -38.90
C ILE A 223 -12.64 1.55 -40.07
N LEU A 224 -11.41 2.06 -40.01
CA LEU A 224 -10.77 2.80 -41.11
C LEU A 224 -9.86 1.90 -41.93
N ILE A 225 -9.90 2.08 -43.25
CA ILE A 225 -8.94 1.48 -44.18
C ILE A 225 -8.01 2.59 -44.68
N LEU A 226 -6.78 2.64 -44.17
CA LEU A 226 -5.79 3.66 -44.52
C LEU A 226 -4.94 3.21 -45.72
N PRO A 227 -4.43 4.15 -46.54
CA PRO A 227 -3.48 3.83 -47.62
C PRO A 227 -2.13 3.32 -47.10
N PRO A 228 -1.32 2.75 -47.99
CA PRO A 228 0.00 2.22 -47.66
C PRO A 228 0.97 3.34 -47.33
N SER A 229 1.54 3.30 -46.13
CA SER A 229 2.77 4.02 -45.83
C SER A 229 3.83 3.05 -45.33
N SER A 230 5.07 3.23 -45.80
CA SER A 230 6.25 2.45 -45.43
C SER A 230 6.79 2.79 -44.03
N THR A 231 6.21 3.79 -43.35
CA THR A 231 6.62 4.25 -42.03
C THR A 231 5.40 4.41 -41.11
N PRO A 232 5.43 3.94 -39.85
CA PRO A 232 4.50 4.44 -38.85
C PRO A 232 4.66 5.96 -38.77
N PRO A 233 3.58 6.75 -38.65
CA PRO A 233 3.76 8.15 -38.29
C PRO A 233 4.57 8.19 -36.98
N PRO A 234 5.59 9.06 -36.87
CA PRO A 234 6.31 9.20 -35.61
C PRO A 234 5.29 9.49 -34.51
N LEU A 235 5.42 8.78 -33.37
CA LEU A 235 4.68 9.15 -32.17
C LEU A 235 5.00 10.63 -31.91
N PRO A 236 3.99 11.53 -31.93
CA PRO A 236 4.26 12.93 -31.67
C PRO A 236 4.88 13.02 -30.28
N VAL A 237 6.04 13.69 -30.17
CA VAL A 237 6.60 14.10 -28.88
C VAL A 237 5.63 15.15 -28.33
N LEU A 238 4.67 14.68 -27.56
CA LEU A 238 3.67 15.53 -26.96
C LEU A 238 4.26 16.23 -25.75
N ARG A 239 4.34 17.56 -25.80
CA ARG A 239 4.22 18.33 -24.56
C ARG A 239 2.78 18.16 -24.08
N VAL A 240 2.63 17.44 -22.97
CA VAL A 240 1.33 17.18 -22.37
C VAL A 240 0.99 18.35 -21.44
N ASP A 241 0.19 19.31 -21.92
CA ASP A 241 -0.64 20.12 -21.04
C ASP A 241 -1.89 19.27 -20.75
N GLY A 242 -1.90 18.55 -19.62
CA GLY A 242 -2.89 17.52 -19.31
C GLY A 242 -3.75 17.85 -18.10
N LEU A 243 -5.05 17.55 -18.18
CA LEU A 243 -5.94 17.49 -17.02
C LEU A 243 -5.84 16.10 -16.39
N ARG A 244 -5.37 16.02 -15.14
CA ARG A 244 -5.33 14.76 -14.38
C ARG A 244 -6.68 14.45 -13.76
N TRP A 245 -7.05 13.17 -13.81
CA TRP A 245 -8.34 12.70 -13.34
C TRP A 245 -8.16 11.51 -12.42
N PHE A 246 -8.61 11.69 -11.17
CA PHE A 246 -8.56 10.64 -10.17
C PHE A 246 -9.91 9.92 -10.10
N ILE A 247 -9.90 8.63 -10.41
CA ILE A 247 -11.06 7.74 -10.25
C ILE A 247 -10.85 6.95 -8.97
N SER A 248 -11.53 7.36 -7.90
CA SER A 248 -11.42 6.69 -6.59
C SER A 248 -12.37 5.48 -6.50
N ASN A 249 -12.08 4.56 -5.57
CA ASN A 249 -13.01 3.49 -5.20
C ASN A 249 -14.38 4.05 -4.76
N ALA A 250 -14.39 5.21 -4.10
CA ALA A 250 -15.63 5.89 -3.70
C ALA A 250 -16.41 6.42 -4.90
N SER A 251 -15.74 7.03 -5.88
CA SER A 251 -16.38 7.51 -7.13
C SER A 251 -16.95 6.35 -7.95
N LEU A 252 -16.23 5.23 -7.97
CA LEU A 252 -16.67 3.98 -8.62
C LEU A 252 -17.90 3.39 -7.91
N ALA A 253 -17.87 3.30 -6.58
CA ALA A 253 -18.99 2.78 -5.78
C ALA A 253 -20.22 3.69 -5.85
N GLN A 254 -20.02 5.01 -5.84
CA GLN A 254 -21.09 5.99 -5.99
C GLN A 254 -21.78 5.83 -7.35
N LEU A 255 -21.02 5.79 -8.45
CA LEU A 255 -21.63 5.64 -9.79
C LEU A 255 -22.39 4.32 -9.91
N LYS A 256 -21.88 3.23 -9.32
CA LYS A 256 -22.63 1.97 -9.27
C LYS A 256 -23.95 2.09 -8.53
N THR A 257 -23.95 2.78 -7.40
CA THR A 257 -25.15 3.03 -6.58
C THR A 257 -26.16 3.88 -7.36
N ASP A 258 -25.69 4.94 -8.02
CA ASP A 258 -26.52 5.82 -8.86
C ASP A 258 -27.13 5.04 -10.03
N CYS A 259 -26.36 4.16 -10.67
CA CYS A 259 -26.87 3.30 -11.73
C CYS A 259 -27.93 2.32 -11.20
N ILE A 260 -27.71 1.68 -10.05
CA ILE A 260 -28.70 0.76 -9.44
C ILE A 260 -30.01 1.47 -9.10
N ALA A 261 -29.95 2.72 -8.63
CA ALA A 261 -31.13 3.50 -8.27
C ALA A 261 -32.04 3.84 -9.47
N VAL A 262 -31.50 3.82 -10.70
CA VAL A 262 -32.23 4.11 -11.95
C VAL A 262 -32.83 2.84 -12.59
N LEU A 263 -32.53 1.67 -12.04
CA LEU A 263 -32.89 0.39 -12.63
C LEU A 263 -34.24 -0.16 -12.15
N ASN A 264 -35.07 -0.60 -13.10
CA ASN A 264 -36.41 -1.13 -12.83
C ASN A 264 -36.36 -2.65 -12.58
N SER A 265 -37.01 -3.13 -11.50
CA SER A 265 -36.78 -4.46 -10.89
C SER A 265 -37.25 -5.71 -11.68
N GLU A 266 -37.93 -5.53 -12.82
CA GLU A 266 -38.56 -6.64 -13.55
C GLU A 266 -37.74 -7.20 -14.74
N ASP A 267 -36.60 -6.60 -15.10
CA ASP A 267 -35.72 -7.05 -16.21
C ASP A 267 -34.36 -7.52 -15.66
N PRO A 268 -33.95 -8.80 -15.82
CA PRO A 268 -32.67 -9.32 -15.31
C PRO A 268 -31.43 -8.63 -15.87
N VAL A 269 -31.54 -8.00 -17.04
CA VAL A 269 -30.44 -7.20 -17.65
C VAL A 269 -30.28 -5.87 -16.92
N ARG A 270 -31.33 -5.40 -16.25
CA ARG A 270 -31.39 -4.16 -15.48
C ARG A 270 -31.03 -4.33 -14.01
N SER A 271 -30.68 -5.50 -13.46
CA SER A 271 -30.52 -5.60 -11.99
C SER A 271 -29.12 -5.27 -11.44
N TRP A 272 -28.08 -5.08 -12.27
CA TRP A 272 -26.71 -4.86 -11.79
C TRP A 272 -25.75 -4.18 -12.79
N ILE A 273 -24.69 -3.55 -12.28
CA ILE A 273 -23.61 -2.89 -13.04
C ILE A 273 -22.21 -3.37 -12.57
N SER A 274 -21.31 -3.70 -13.50
CA SER A 274 -19.97 -4.19 -13.14
C SER A 274 -19.00 -3.06 -12.75
N SER A 275 -17.90 -3.40 -12.08
CA SER A 275 -16.82 -2.43 -11.82
C SER A 275 -16.19 -1.90 -13.11
N ALA A 276 -16.10 -2.74 -14.14
CA ALA A 276 -15.59 -2.34 -15.43
C ALA A 276 -16.52 -1.33 -16.11
N ASP A 277 -17.83 -1.59 -16.13
CA ASP A 277 -18.81 -0.69 -16.74
C ASP A 277 -18.79 0.70 -16.07
N ALA A 278 -18.78 0.73 -14.73
CA ALA A 278 -18.71 1.97 -13.97
C ALA A 278 -17.37 2.69 -14.18
N PHE A 279 -16.24 1.96 -14.24
CA PHE A 279 -14.94 2.55 -14.50
C PHE A 279 -14.84 3.14 -15.92
N THR A 280 -15.28 2.39 -16.93
CA THR A 280 -15.36 2.82 -18.32
C THR A 280 -16.23 4.08 -18.46
N ALA A 281 -17.35 4.16 -17.74
CA ALA A 281 -18.18 5.36 -17.71
C ALA A 281 -17.47 6.56 -17.05
N LEU A 282 -16.71 6.36 -15.97
CA LEU A 282 -15.91 7.42 -15.33
C LEU A 282 -14.77 7.92 -16.24
N VAL A 283 -14.07 7.01 -16.93
CA VAL A 283 -13.05 7.34 -17.94
C VAL A 283 -13.66 8.09 -19.12
N TRP A 284 -14.84 7.67 -19.58
CA TRP A 284 -15.57 8.40 -20.62
C TRP A 284 -15.87 9.83 -20.18
N GLY A 285 -16.40 10.00 -18.97
CA GLY A 285 -16.62 11.32 -18.38
C GLY A 285 -15.34 12.17 -18.38
N ALA A 286 -14.19 11.55 -18.08
CA ALA A 286 -12.84 12.13 -18.13
C ALA A 286 -12.51 12.76 -19.45
N MET A 287 -12.62 11.96 -20.50
CA MET A 287 -12.29 12.38 -21.84
C MET A 287 -13.18 13.52 -22.29
N THR A 288 -14.50 13.42 -22.10
CA THR A 288 -15.45 14.45 -22.53
C THR A 288 -15.19 15.79 -21.86
N ARG A 289 -14.99 15.80 -20.54
CA ARG A 289 -14.71 17.03 -19.79
C ARG A 289 -13.30 17.58 -20.07
N ALA A 290 -12.31 16.73 -20.37
CA ALA A 290 -10.97 17.17 -20.76
C ALA A 290 -10.97 17.84 -22.14
N ARG A 291 -11.63 17.25 -23.14
CA ARG A 291 -11.76 17.81 -24.48
C ARG A 291 -12.59 19.11 -24.52
N HIS A 292 -13.58 19.23 -23.65
CA HIS A 292 -14.33 20.49 -23.50
C HIS A 292 -13.44 21.65 -22.99
N LYS A 293 -12.40 21.35 -22.20
CA LYS A 293 -11.49 22.36 -21.63
C LYS A 293 -10.29 22.68 -22.52
N ILE A 294 -9.88 21.76 -23.39
CA ILE A 294 -8.74 21.91 -24.29
C ILE A 294 -9.20 21.55 -25.70
N PRO A 295 -9.50 22.53 -26.58
CA PRO A 295 -9.92 22.27 -27.95
C PRO A 295 -8.71 21.84 -28.79
N THR A 296 -8.26 20.60 -28.62
CA THR A 296 -7.24 19.99 -29.47
C THR A 296 -7.87 19.35 -30.70
N LYS A 297 -7.27 19.59 -31.87
CA LYS A 297 -7.52 18.74 -33.05
C LYS A 297 -7.12 17.31 -32.70
N SER A 298 -8.02 16.37 -32.94
CA SER A 298 -7.84 14.94 -32.67
C SER A 298 -6.47 14.45 -33.17
N MET A 299 -5.77 13.72 -32.32
CA MET A 299 -4.49 13.09 -32.69
C MET A 299 -4.69 11.65 -33.07
N LEU A 300 -4.08 11.31 -34.21
CA LEU A 300 -3.88 9.97 -34.75
C LEU A 300 -5.19 9.28 -35.16
N PHE A 301 -5.42 9.32 -36.48
CA PHE A 301 -6.36 8.46 -37.21
C PHE A 301 -7.86 8.81 -37.18
N THR A 302 -8.26 10.07 -37.00
CA THR A 302 -9.66 10.48 -37.26
C THR A 302 -9.71 11.42 -38.45
N ASN A 303 -10.69 11.25 -39.34
CA ASN A 303 -11.01 12.25 -40.35
C ASN A 303 -11.27 13.60 -39.67
N ASN A 304 -10.77 14.69 -40.27
CA ASN A 304 -10.76 16.06 -39.73
C ASN A 304 -12.15 16.67 -39.43
N ASP A 305 -13.24 15.93 -39.63
CA ASP A 305 -14.63 16.41 -39.57
C ASP A 305 -15.52 15.72 -38.52
N ALA A 306 -14.96 14.86 -37.63
CA ALA A 306 -15.78 14.13 -36.67
C ALA A 306 -16.14 14.96 -35.41
N GLU A 307 -17.40 15.35 -35.27
CA GLU A 307 -18.01 15.94 -34.05
C GLU A 307 -18.24 14.92 -32.90
N LEU A 308 -17.76 13.68 -33.03
CA LEU A 308 -18.11 12.56 -32.15
C LEU A 308 -16.88 11.97 -31.45
N GLU A 309 -16.93 11.91 -30.11
CA GLU A 309 -15.93 11.24 -29.27
C GLU A 309 -16.05 9.72 -29.40
N SER A 310 -14.96 8.96 -29.24
CA SER A 310 -14.97 7.51 -29.43
C SER A 310 -14.14 6.79 -28.34
N LEU A 311 -14.71 5.76 -27.71
CA LEU A 311 -14.03 4.91 -26.73
C LEU A 311 -14.16 3.46 -27.18
N GLY A 312 -13.05 2.80 -27.44
CA GLY A 312 -13.04 1.37 -27.70
C GLY A 312 -12.98 0.59 -26.40
N VAL A 313 -13.82 -0.44 -26.25
CA VAL A 313 -13.79 -1.35 -25.10
C VAL A 313 -13.43 -2.74 -25.55
N ALA A 314 -12.38 -3.32 -24.98
CA ALA A 314 -12.02 -4.72 -25.18
C ALA A 314 -13.05 -5.65 -24.54
N VAL A 315 -13.57 -6.62 -25.30
CA VAL A 315 -14.42 -7.68 -24.75
C VAL A 315 -13.84 -9.08 -25.00
N ASP A 316 -14.19 -10.01 -24.12
CA ASP A 316 -13.86 -11.43 -24.24
C ASP A 316 -14.70 -12.10 -25.33
N GLY A 317 -14.20 -12.08 -26.58
CA GLY A 317 -14.89 -12.70 -27.72
C GLY A 317 -14.91 -14.23 -27.71
N ARG A 318 -13.94 -14.90 -27.07
CA ARG A 318 -13.82 -16.39 -27.09
C ARG A 318 -14.89 -17.08 -26.27
N GLU A 319 -15.07 -16.62 -25.04
CA GLU A 319 -16.11 -17.15 -24.14
C GLU A 319 -17.48 -16.97 -24.78
N ARG A 320 -17.71 -15.81 -25.40
CA ARG A 320 -18.97 -15.48 -26.06
C ARG A 320 -19.22 -16.34 -27.29
N LEU A 321 -18.20 -16.68 -28.08
CA LEU A 321 -18.29 -17.61 -29.21
C LEU A 321 -18.41 -19.10 -28.81
N GLY A 322 -18.39 -19.44 -27.51
CA GLY A 322 -18.53 -20.82 -27.04
C GLY A 322 -17.31 -21.71 -27.29
N LEU A 323 -16.12 -21.13 -27.51
CA LEU A 323 -14.90 -21.85 -27.92
C LEU A 323 -14.15 -22.57 -26.78
N GLY A 324 -14.78 -22.73 -25.61
CA GLY A 324 -14.27 -23.50 -24.47
C GLY A 324 -13.06 -22.91 -23.73
N ALA A 325 -12.89 -23.29 -22.46
CA ALA A 325 -11.69 -23.00 -21.68
C ALA A 325 -10.57 -23.95 -22.12
N GLY A 326 -9.88 -23.62 -23.21
CA GLY A 326 -8.79 -24.45 -23.73
C GLY A 326 -8.10 -24.02 -25.03
N SER A 327 -8.46 -22.91 -25.68
CA SER A 327 -7.79 -22.47 -26.92
C SER A 327 -7.77 -20.93 -27.10
N PRO A 328 -6.73 -20.32 -27.73
CA PRO A 328 -6.45 -18.89 -27.65
C PRO A 328 -6.63 -18.05 -28.94
N THR A 329 -7.48 -17.00 -28.93
CA THR A 329 -7.39 -15.66 -29.62
C THR A 329 -8.56 -14.68 -29.24
N ARG A 330 -8.37 -13.49 -28.62
CA ARG A 330 -9.43 -12.60 -28.00
C ARG A 330 -9.26 -11.10 -28.39
N PHE A 331 -10.21 -10.44 -29.09
CA PHE A 331 -10.57 -8.98 -28.99
C PHE A 331 -11.72 -8.50 -29.93
N PHE A 332 -12.52 -7.47 -29.55
CA PHE A 332 -13.18 -6.41 -30.39
C PHE A 332 -13.82 -5.29 -29.50
N GLY A 333 -14.13 -4.09 -30.03
CA GLY A 333 -14.72 -2.94 -29.28
C GLY A 333 -15.67 -1.99 -30.05
N ALA A 334 -16.41 -1.13 -29.33
CA ALA A 334 -17.44 -0.17 -29.84
C ALA A 334 -17.57 1.12 -28.96
N THR A 335 -18.17 2.22 -29.50
CA THR A 335 -18.11 3.63 -29.01
C THR A 335 -19.48 4.31 -28.61
N LEU A 336 -19.42 5.34 -27.73
CA LEU A 336 -20.31 6.53 -27.43
C LEU A 336 -21.35 6.64 -26.25
N LYS A 337 -21.09 7.67 -25.38
CA LYS A 337 -21.88 8.89 -24.93
C LYS A 337 -22.86 9.01 -23.73
N ALA A 338 -22.39 9.42 -22.52
CA ALA A 338 -23.04 10.19 -21.37
C ALA A 338 -23.55 9.52 -20.04
N THR A 339 -22.87 9.83 -18.93
CA THR A 339 -22.45 8.95 -17.82
C THR A 339 -23.42 8.11 -16.96
N SER A 340 -24.75 8.26 -16.95
CA SER A 340 -25.64 7.39 -16.11
C SER A 340 -26.52 6.46 -16.93
N ASP A 341 -27.20 6.99 -17.97
CA ASP A 341 -27.86 6.19 -19.01
C ASP A 341 -26.84 5.39 -19.84
N VAL A 342 -25.58 5.81 -19.82
CA VAL A 342 -24.54 5.27 -20.72
C VAL A 342 -23.76 4.15 -20.16
N ALA A 343 -23.68 3.97 -18.85
CA ALA A 343 -23.20 2.68 -18.36
C ALA A 343 -24.13 1.54 -18.82
N LEU A 344 -25.44 1.79 -18.88
CA LEU A 344 -26.45 0.84 -19.33
C LEU A 344 -26.51 0.70 -20.85
N ILE A 345 -26.40 1.80 -21.60
CA ILE A 345 -26.27 1.76 -23.07
C ILE A 345 -24.94 1.11 -23.48
N ILE A 346 -23.80 1.45 -22.84
CA ILE A 346 -22.51 0.77 -23.04
C ILE A 346 -22.67 -0.72 -22.83
N ARG A 347 -23.31 -1.14 -21.73
CA ARG A 347 -23.53 -2.56 -21.45
C ARG A 347 -24.42 -3.23 -22.49
N ARG A 348 -25.53 -2.61 -22.90
CA ARG A 348 -26.43 -3.14 -23.93
C ARG A 348 -25.75 -3.25 -25.28
N THR A 349 -25.08 -2.19 -25.71
CA THR A 349 -24.28 -2.16 -26.94
C THR A 349 -23.16 -3.18 -26.88
N ILE A 350 -22.43 -3.30 -25.77
CA ILE A 350 -21.44 -4.37 -25.58
C ILE A 350 -22.10 -5.73 -25.74
N GLN A 351 -23.25 -5.99 -25.11
CA GLN A 351 -23.95 -7.27 -25.21
C GLN A 351 -24.41 -7.58 -26.65
N ASP A 352 -25.00 -6.61 -27.35
CA ASP A 352 -25.47 -6.76 -28.73
C ASP A 352 -24.32 -6.90 -29.74
N GLU A 353 -23.26 -6.12 -29.58
CA GLU A 353 -22.07 -6.12 -30.43
C GLU A 353 -21.14 -7.31 -30.21
N SER A 354 -21.31 -8.02 -29.09
CA SER A 354 -20.53 -9.20 -28.74
C SER A 354 -21.33 -10.50 -28.79
N ARG A 355 -22.50 -10.49 -29.45
CA ARG A 355 -23.20 -11.73 -29.79
C ARG A 355 -22.36 -12.55 -30.79
N PRO A 356 -22.38 -13.89 -30.71
CA PRO A 356 -21.62 -14.76 -31.59
C PRO A 356 -21.80 -14.45 -33.08
N GLU A 357 -23.04 -14.19 -33.49
CA GLU A 357 -23.41 -13.93 -34.88
C GLU A 357 -22.89 -12.56 -35.35
N THR A 358 -22.91 -11.56 -34.47
CA THR A 358 -22.34 -10.24 -34.72
C THR A 358 -20.82 -10.32 -34.84
N ILE A 359 -20.16 -11.05 -33.95
CA ILE A 359 -18.70 -11.28 -34.00
C ILE A 359 -18.31 -12.01 -35.28
N ALA A 360 -19.02 -13.08 -35.65
CA ALA A 360 -18.76 -13.83 -36.88
C ALA A 360 -18.95 -12.96 -38.14
N SER A 361 -20.00 -12.14 -38.17
CA SER A 361 -20.24 -11.20 -39.29
C SER A 361 -19.17 -10.11 -39.36
N ARG A 362 -18.61 -9.68 -38.21
CA ARG A 362 -17.51 -8.71 -38.15
C ARG A 362 -16.19 -9.29 -38.64
N VAL A 363 -15.88 -10.53 -38.24
CA VAL A 363 -14.71 -11.25 -38.73
C VAL A 363 -14.81 -11.47 -40.25
N ALA A 364 -15.97 -11.93 -40.74
CA ALA A 364 -16.19 -12.13 -42.17
C ALA A 364 -16.10 -10.83 -42.99
N PHE A 365 -16.54 -9.70 -42.45
CA PHE A 365 -16.29 -8.38 -43.05
C PHE A 365 -14.81 -8.11 -43.19
N LEU A 366 -14.05 -8.24 -42.10
CA LEU A 366 -12.63 -7.96 -42.08
C LEU A 366 -11.86 -8.86 -43.04
N GLU A 367 -12.17 -10.16 -43.04
CA GLU A 367 -11.62 -11.15 -43.98
C GLU A 367 -11.94 -10.79 -45.43
N SER A 368 -13.18 -10.39 -45.74
CA SER A 368 -13.54 -9.99 -47.11
C SER A 368 -12.79 -8.75 -47.59
N LYS A 369 -12.47 -7.80 -46.70
CA LYS A 369 -11.68 -6.60 -47.04
C LYS A 369 -10.20 -6.94 -47.18
N VAL A 370 -9.69 -7.80 -46.29
CA VAL A 370 -8.36 -8.42 -46.31
C VAL A 370 -8.11 -9.14 -47.64
N GLU A 371 -9.05 -9.98 -48.10
CA GLU A 371 -8.95 -10.75 -49.35
C GLU A 371 -9.10 -9.89 -50.61
N ALA A 372 -9.93 -8.84 -50.58
CA ALA A 372 -10.12 -7.92 -51.70
C ALA A 372 -8.89 -7.04 -51.99
N THR A 373 -8.00 -6.83 -51.01
CA THR A 373 -6.79 -6.00 -51.15
C THR A 373 -5.51 -6.84 -51.34
N LYS A 374 -5.12 -7.16 -52.58
CA LYS A 374 -3.78 -7.72 -52.88
C LYS A 374 -2.65 -6.67 -52.74
N PRO A 375 -1.44 -7.04 -52.31
CA PRO A 375 -1.13 -7.50 -50.97
C PRO A 375 -1.21 -6.31 -49.99
N TYR A 376 -2.11 -6.34 -49.00
CA TYR A 376 -2.02 -5.72 -47.66
C TYR A 376 -1.18 -4.45 -47.49
N THR A 377 -1.36 -3.53 -48.42
CA THR A 377 -0.69 -2.25 -48.39
C THR A 377 -1.56 -1.27 -47.60
N HIS A 378 -2.87 -1.51 -47.47
CA HIS A 378 -3.77 -0.69 -46.68
C HIS A 378 -3.86 -1.14 -45.20
N ARG A 379 -3.78 -0.20 -44.24
CA ARG A 379 -3.85 -0.51 -42.78
C ARG A 379 -5.29 -0.42 -42.27
N ILE A 380 -5.78 -1.47 -41.61
CA ILE A 380 -7.12 -1.46 -40.99
C ILE A 380 -7.01 -0.97 -39.54
N VAL A 381 -7.37 0.28 -39.27
CA VAL A 381 -7.25 0.88 -37.93
C VAL A 381 -8.62 0.92 -37.26
N LEU A 382 -8.69 0.41 -36.03
CA LEU A 382 -9.84 0.64 -35.15
C LEU A 382 -9.83 2.11 -34.68
N GLU A 383 -10.83 2.89 -35.06
CA GLU A 383 -10.99 4.27 -34.61
C GLU A 383 -11.34 4.31 -33.11
N GLY A 384 -10.74 5.24 -32.37
CA GLY A 384 -11.00 5.41 -30.94
C GLY A 384 -10.08 6.44 -30.29
N ASP A 385 -10.64 7.48 -29.67
CA ASP A 385 -9.92 8.50 -28.90
C ASP A 385 -9.30 7.96 -27.60
N CYS A 386 -9.88 6.89 -27.07
CA CYS A 386 -9.33 6.11 -25.95
C CYS A 386 -9.72 4.64 -26.13
N ARG A 387 -8.93 3.75 -25.52
CA ARG A 387 -9.21 2.32 -25.48
C ARG A 387 -9.11 1.85 -24.03
N SER A 388 -10.12 1.12 -23.57
CA SER A 388 -10.17 0.52 -22.24
C SER A 388 -10.22 -1.00 -22.36
N THR A 389 -9.51 -1.68 -21.47
CA THR A 389 -9.57 -3.14 -21.32
C THR A 389 -9.73 -3.49 -19.84
N ASN A 390 -10.47 -4.56 -19.56
CA ASN A 390 -10.75 -4.99 -18.20
C ASN A 390 -9.92 -6.24 -17.85
N TRP A 391 -9.08 -6.10 -16.83
CA TRP A 391 -8.18 -7.15 -16.35
C TRP A 391 -8.68 -7.90 -15.12
N SER A 392 -9.89 -7.61 -14.62
CA SER A 392 -10.43 -8.16 -13.36
C SER A 392 -10.55 -9.69 -13.28
N LYS A 393 -10.36 -10.41 -14.40
CA LYS A 393 -10.28 -11.88 -14.42
C LYS A 393 -8.87 -12.41 -14.12
N TYR A 394 -7.84 -11.57 -14.16
CA TYR A 394 -6.44 -11.95 -13.88
C TYR A 394 -6.02 -11.42 -12.53
N ASP A 395 -5.66 -12.35 -11.66
CA ASP A 395 -5.15 -12.02 -10.34
C ASP A 395 -3.66 -11.68 -10.45
N LEU A 396 -3.34 -10.39 -10.53
CA LEU A 396 -1.97 -9.91 -10.67
C LEU A 396 -1.08 -10.31 -9.48
N THR A 397 -1.66 -10.68 -8.33
CA THR A 397 -0.87 -11.20 -7.19
C THR A 397 -0.28 -12.57 -7.48
N LYS A 398 -0.76 -13.30 -8.51
CA LYS A 398 -0.18 -14.57 -8.96
C LYS A 398 1.13 -14.40 -9.74
N LEU A 399 1.43 -13.17 -10.18
CA LEU A 399 2.71 -12.79 -10.77
C LEU A 399 3.77 -12.51 -9.70
N ASP A 400 3.71 -13.22 -8.58
CA ASP A 400 4.78 -13.22 -7.59
C ASP A 400 5.90 -14.13 -8.08
N PHE A 401 7.04 -13.56 -8.44
CA PHE A 401 8.21 -14.36 -8.85
C PHE A 401 8.99 -14.93 -7.66
N GLY A 402 8.44 -14.81 -6.44
CA GLY A 402 8.99 -15.25 -5.16
C GLY A 402 9.80 -14.16 -4.47
N LEU A 403 9.38 -12.89 -4.58
CA LEU A 403 10.19 -11.70 -4.21
C LEU A 403 9.55 -10.79 -3.13
N GLY A 404 8.46 -11.23 -2.47
CA GLY A 404 7.98 -10.71 -1.17
C GLY A 404 6.91 -9.59 -1.17
N SER A 405 6.08 -9.53 -0.12
CA SER A 405 5.07 -8.48 0.18
C SER A 405 4.98 -8.12 1.68
N ASN A 406 4.46 -6.93 2.01
CA ASN A 406 4.50 -6.25 3.32
C ASN A 406 3.56 -6.86 4.42
N VAL A 407 3.98 -6.86 5.70
CA VAL A 407 3.38 -7.64 6.83
C VAL A 407 3.10 -6.79 8.09
N LYS A 408 2.00 -7.03 8.86
CA LYS A 408 1.82 -6.69 10.32
C LYS A 408 0.77 -7.52 11.12
N SER A 409 1.19 -8.21 12.21
CA SER A 409 0.57 -9.29 13.06
C SER A 409 0.55 -10.64 12.34
N VAL A 410 0.97 -11.74 12.97
CA VAL A 410 1.29 -12.97 12.23
C VAL A 410 0.79 -14.21 12.95
N VAL A 411 -0.04 -14.99 12.26
CA VAL A 411 -0.44 -16.34 12.64
C VAL A 411 0.36 -17.33 11.81
N SER A 412 1.13 -18.16 12.48
CA SER A 412 1.84 -19.27 11.84
C SER A 412 1.43 -20.58 12.48
N ASP A 413 1.85 -21.71 11.92
CA ASP A 413 1.96 -22.93 12.72
C ASP A 413 3.28 -22.96 13.50
N PHE A 414 3.50 -24.02 14.28
CA PHE A 414 4.73 -24.20 15.07
C PHE A 414 6.00 -24.44 14.23
N ASN A 415 5.88 -24.66 12.91
CA ASN A 415 7.03 -24.70 12.00
C ASN A 415 7.37 -23.30 11.44
N GLY A 416 6.55 -22.29 11.75
CA GLY A 416 6.67 -20.95 11.19
C GLY A 416 6.00 -20.78 9.83
N ASP A 417 5.21 -21.76 9.36
CA ASP A 417 4.45 -21.65 8.11
C ASP A 417 3.23 -20.75 8.28
N PRO A 418 2.87 -19.90 7.30
CA PRO A 418 1.77 -18.95 7.43
C PRO A 418 0.39 -19.63 7.45
N VAL A 419 -0.51 -19.18 8.34
CA VAL A 419 -1.88 -19.68 8.50
C VAL A 419 -2.91 -18.60 8.18
N VAL A 420 -3.81 -18.85 7.23
CA VAL A 420 -4.82 -17.90 6.77
C VAL A 420 -5.74 -17.44 7.91
N VAL A 421 -5.89 -16.12 8.06
CA VAL A 421 -6.78 -15.47 9.04
C VAL A 421 -7.92 -14.69 8.40
N THR A 422 -8.05 -14.74 7.07
CA THR A 422 -9.16 -14.10 6.37
C THR A 422 -10.42 -14.92 6.56
N LYS A 423 -11.54 -14.26 6.91
CA LYS A 423 -12.84 -14.92 7.04
C LYS A 423 -13.20 -15.62 5.73
N GLY A 424 -13.56 -16.90 5.80
CA GLY A 424 -13.95 -17.70 4.64
C GLY A 424 -13.62 -19.17 4.81
N LYS A 425 -13.79 -19.94 3.73
CA LYS A 425 -13.55 -21.39 3.70
C LYS A 425 -12.10 -21.81 4.00
N ASP A 426 -11.16 -20.91 3.76
CA ASP A 426 -9.73 -21.18 3.91
C ASP A 426 -9.19 -20.75 5.28
N LEU A 427 -10.04 -20.22 6.18
CA LEU A 427 -9.66 -19.79 7.52
C LEU A 427 -9.01 -20.95 8.30
N GLY A 428 -7.82 -20.71 8.84
CA GLY A 428 -7.05 -21.71 9.57
C GLY A 428 -6.25 -22.67 8.69
N GLN A 429 -6.31 -22.56 7.36
CA GLN A 429 -5.50 -23.35 6.43
C GLN A 429 -4.13 -22.71 6.18
N LYS A 430 -3.18 -23.45 5.59
CA LYS A 430 -1.88 -22.87 5.19
C LYS A 430 -2.07 -21.86 4.05
N GLY A 431 -1.46 -20.68 4.17
CA GLY A 431 -1.51 -19.65 3.12
C GLY A 431 -1.13 -18.25 3.60
N ASP A 432 -0.85 -17.36 2.65
CA ASP A 432 -0.07 -16.13 2.89
C ASP A 432 -0.86 -14.97 3.51
N ARG A 433 -2.20 -15.08 3.60
CA ARG A 433 -3.04 -14.08 4.26
C ARG A 433 -3.15 -14.35 5.75
N ASN A 434 -2.01 -14.33 6.45
CA ASN A 434 -1.87 -14.80 7.82
C ASN A 434 -1.77 -13.70 8.88
N VAL A 435 -2.31 -12.52 8.55
CA VAL A 435 -2.03 -11.28 9.23
C VAL A 435 -3.32 -10.53 9.57
N ILE A 436 -3.62 -10.29 10.85
CA ILE A 436 -4.75 -9.43 11.28
C ILE A 436 -4.21 -8.06 11.66
N LEU A 437 -4.44 -7.05 10.81
CA LEU A 437 -3.94 -5.69 11.04
C LEU A 437 -4.40 -5.13 12.40
N TRP A 438 -3.57 -4.29 13.03
CA TRP A 438 -3.89 -3.65 14.31
C TRP A 438 -5.26 -2.93 14.29
N ALA A 439 -5.55 -2.17 13.22
CA ALA A 439 -6.79 -1.42 13.01
C ALA A 439 -8.00 -2.28 12.55
N ASP A 440 -7.86 -3.61 12.54
CA ASP A 440 -8.98 -4.51 12.23
C ASP A 440 -9.94 -4.59 13.42
N HIS A 441 -11.22 -4.31 13.18
CA HIS A 441 -12.25 -4.25 14.22
C HIS A 441 -13.18 -5.48 14.30
N ARG A 442 -12.78 -6.62 13.72
CA ARG A 442 -13.65 -7.82 13.68
C ARG A 442 -14.02 -8.42 15.04
N ALA A 443 -13.23 -8.14 16.08
CA ALA A 443 -13.28 -8.78 17.39
C ALA A 443 -14.05 -7.96 18.45
N GLU A 444 -15.03 -7.16 18.03
CA GLU A 444 -15.82 -6.30 18.93
C GLU A 444 -16.53 -7.10 20.03
N LYS A 445 -17.23 -8.20 19.66
CA LYS A 445 -17.95 -9.05 20.61
C LYS A 445 -17.02 -9.73 21.61
N GLU A 446 -15.85 -10.17 21.16
CA GLU A 446 -14.84 -10.78 22.00
C GLU A 446 -14.27 -9.78 23.01
N ALA A 447 -14.03 -8.53 22.59
CA ALA A 447 -13.60 -7.48 23.50
C ALA A 447 -14.69 -7.12 24.53
N GLU A 448 -15.96 -7.05 24.13
CA GLU A 448 -17.08 -6.85 25.06
C GLU A 448 -17.14 -7.95 26.12
N LEU A 449 -17.00 -9.22 25.70
CA LEU A 449 -16.94 -10.36 26.63
C LEU A 449 -15.76 -10.22 27.59
N ILE A 450 -14.56 -9.95 27.08
CA ILE A 450 -13.35 -9.77 27.91
C ILE A 450 -13.55 -8.64 28.93
N ASN A 451 -14.08 -7.50 28.50
CA ASN A 451 -14.33 -6.34 29.36
C ASN A 451 -15.40 -6.60 30.43
N SER A 452 -16.38 -7.47 30.15
CA SER A 452 -17.39 -7.87 31.13
C SER A 452 -16.83 -8.73 32.27
N THR A 453 -15.60 -9.25 32.14
CA THR A 453 -15.03 -10.17 33.14
C THR A 453 -14.60 -9.49 34.43
N GLY A 454 -14.25 -8.20 34.40
CA GLY A 454 -13.62 -7.50 35.53
C GLY A 454 -12.27 -8.10 35.95
N SER A 455 -11.55 -8.76 35.04
CA SER A 455 -10.27 -9.41 35.32
C SER A 455 -9.16 -8.40 35.68
N VAL A 456 -8.22 -8.81 36.52
CA VAL A 456 -7.03 -8.02 36.91
C VAL A 456 -6.18 -7.58 35.72
N VAL A 457 -6.23 -8.32 34.61
CA VAL A 457 -5.50 -7.94 33.39
C VAL A 457 -6.00 -6.61 32.81
N LEU A 458 -7.27 -6.25 33.08
CA LEU A 458 -7.86 -5.00 32.63
C LEU A 458 -7.23 -3.78 33.31
N ASP A 459 -6.73 -3.93 34.55
CA ASP A 459 -6.06 -2.86 35.29
C ASP A 459 -4.79 -2.38 34.56
N TYR A 460 -4.18 -3.24 33.74
CA TYR A 460 -2.97 -2.94 32.96
C TYR A 460 -3.25 -2.35 31.57
N VAL A 461 -4.53 -2.20 31.20
CA VAL A 461 -4.96 -1.60 29.92
C VAL A 461 -5.97 -0.47 30.13
N GLY A 462 -5.99 0.12 31.33
CA GLY A 462 -6.86 1.26 31.65
C GLY A 462 -8.32 0.88 31.93
N GLY A 463 -8.56 -0.36 32.36
CA GLY A 463 -9.88 -0.89 32.73
C GLY A 463 -10.72 -1.37 31.55
N THR A 464 -10.31 -1.13 30.31
CA THR A 464 -11.03 -1.56 29.10
C THR A 464 -10.02 -2.02 28.04
N MET A 465 -10.08 -3.30 27.71
CA MET A 465 -9.31 -3.89 26.61
C MET A 465 -9.88 -3.44 25.27
N SER A 466 -9.00 -2.93 24.40
CA SER A 466 -9.36 -2.59 23.03
C SER A 466 -9.52 -3.86 22.20
N LEU A 467 -10.52 -3.89 21.32
CA LEU A 467 -10.70 -4.91 20.30
C LEU A 467 -9.55 -4.99 19.28
N GLU A 468 -8.68 -3.98 19.24
CA GLU A 468 -7.46 -3.95 18.43
C GLU A 468 -6.31 -4.77 19.04
N MET A 469 -6.41 -5.17 20.32
CA MET A 469 -5.40 -5.99 21.02
C MET A 469 -5.46 -7.47 20.59
N GLU A 470 -4.42 -8.24 20.92
CA GLU A 470 -4.24 -9.60 20.40
C GLU A 470 -5.25 -10.59 20.99
N ILE A 471 -5.55 -10.53 22.30
CA ILE A 471 -6.44 -11.52 22.94
C ILE A 471 -7.87 -11.53 22.36
N PRO A 472 -8.55 -10.37 22.14
CA PRO A 472 -9.82 -10.37 21.42
C PRO A 472 -9.74 -11.02 20.04
N LYS A 473 -8.65 -10.78 19.29
CA LYS A 473 -8.45 -11.35 17.94
C LYS A 473 -8.15 -12.85 17.99
N THR A 474 -7.38 -13.31 18.96
CA THR A 474 -7.15 -14.74 19.22
C THR A 474 -8.46 -15.45 19.58
N LEU A 475 -9.28 -14.85 20.45
CA LEU A 475 -10.59 -15.39 20.80
C LEU A 475 -11.53 -15.40 19.59
N TRP A 476 -11.49 -14.36 18.75
CA TRP A 476 -12.25 -14.34 17.49
C TRP A 476 -11.82 -15.48 16.57
N LEU A 477 -10.51 -15.74 16.45
CA LEU A 477 -10.00 -16.87 15.67
C LEU A 477 -10.47 -18.21 16.24
N LYS A 478 -10.40 -18.41 17.57
CA LYS A 478 -10.95 -19.62 18.21
C LYS A 478 -12.43 -19.83 17.87
N ASN A 479 -13.21 -18.76 17.92
CA ASN A 479 -14.66 -18.82 17.68
C ASN A 479 -15.04 -19.09 16.21
N HIS A 480 -14.15 -18.82 15.26
CA HIS A 480 -14.46 -18.88 13.83
C HIS A 480 -13.63 -19.92 13.05
N MET A 481 -12.59 -20.48 13.65
CA MET A 481 -11.72 -21.49 13.06
C MET A 481 -12.11 -22.88 13.56
N GLU A 482 -11.94 -23.91 12.71
CA GLU A 482 -12.10 -25.30 13.17
C GLU A 482 -11.13 -25.58 14.34
N PRO A 483 -11.59 -26.23 15.44
CA PRO A 483 -10.77 -26.41 16.63
C PRO A 483 -9.41 -27.06 16.36
N SER A 484 -9.36 -28.08 15.50
CA SER A 484 -8.10 -28.75 15.13
C SER A 484 -7.12 -27.86 14.37
N LEU A 485 -7.62 -26.85 13.65
CA LEU A 485 -6.80 -25.86 12.96
C LEU A 485 -6.37 -24.73 13.90
N PHE A 486 -7.16 -24.42 14.93
CA PHE A 486 -6.76 -23.44 15.93
C PHE A 486 -5.58 -23.96 16.78
N THR A 487 -5.65 -25.22 17.23
CA THR A 487 -4.64 -25.81 18.13
C THR A 487 -3.23 -25.91 17.55
N ARG A 488 -3.09 -25.90 16.21
CA ARG A 488 -1.77 -25.93 15.54
C ARG A 488 -1.13 -24.55 15.38
N CYS A 489 -1.88 -23.48 15.67
CA CYS A 489 -1.44 -22.11 15.44
C CYS A 489 -0.57 -21.59 16.57
N GLN A 490 0.38 -20.74 16.21
CA GLN A 490 1.13 -19.87 17.09
C GLN A 490 0.80 -18.41 16.74
N PHE A 491 0.59 -17.59 17.75
CA PHE A 491 0.18 -16.20 17.66
C PHE A 491 1.33 -15.31 18.09
N PHE A 492 1.74 -14.43 17.18
CA PHE A 492 2.78 -13.44 17.44
C PHE A 492 2.21 -12.03 17.29
N ASP A 493 2.58 -11.14 18.20
CA ASP A 493 2.67 -9.73 17.82
C ASP A 493 3.80 -9.59 16.78
N LEU A 494 3.66 -8.64 15.85
CA LEU A 494 4.60 -8.52 14.74
C LEU A 494 6.06 -8.35 15.16
N PRO A 495 6.41 -7.51 16.16
CA PRO A 495 7.80 -7.33 16.54
C PRO A 495 8.46 -8.66 16.95
N ASP A 496 7.70 -9.52 17.64
CA ASP A 496 8.17 -10.83 18.08
C ASP A 496 8.29 -11.81 16.91
N PHE A 497 7.39 -11.75 15.93
CA PHE A 497 7.53 -12.54 14.70
C PHE A 497 8.79 -12.15 13.93
N LEU A 498 9.13 -10.86 13.86
CA LEU A 498 10.33 -10.39 13.18
C LEU A 498 11.61 -10.91 13.87
N THR A 499 11.67 -10.88 15.20
CA THR A 499 12.81 -11.46 15.93
C THR A 499 12.83 -12.98 15.82
N TYR A 500 11.67 -13.65 15.82
CA TYR A 500 11.58 -15.10 15.59
C TYR A 500 12.06 -15.48 14.19
N ARG A 501 11.64 -14.78 13.14
CA ARG A 501 12.12 -15.04 11.76
C ARG A 501 13.63 -14.84 11.68
N ALA A 502 14.14 -13.79 12.32
CA ALA A 502 15.55 -13.45 12.30
C ALA A 502 16.42 -14.49 13.03
N THR A 503 15.95 -15.03 14.16
CA THR A 503 16.78 -15.82 15.09
C THR A 503 16.39 -17.29 15.20
N LYS A 504 15.19 -17.66 14.72
CA LYS A 504 14.46 -18.92 15.00
C LYS A 504 14.12 -19.13 16.48
N ASP A 505 14.37 -18.14 17.33
CA ASP A 505 14.07 -18.19 18.76
C ASP A 505 12.64 -17.71 19.03
N SER A 506 11.89 -18.49 19.79
CA SER A 506 10.48 -18.24 20.10
C SER A 506 10.27 -17.43 21.38
N THR A 507 11.31 -16.79 21.92
CA THR A 507 11.17 -15.90 23.08
C THR A 507 10.42 -14.63 22.68
N ARG A 508 9.52 -14.16 23.55
CA ARG A 508 8.68 -12.98 23.30
C ARG A 508 9.25 -11.73 23.96
N SER A 509 8.96 -10.58 23.37
CA SER A 509 9.19 -9.29 24.01
C SER A 509 8.19 -9.05 25.13
N CYS A 510 8.70 -8.62 26.28
CA CYS A 510 7.89 -8.12 27.38
C CYS A 510 7.00 -6.95 26.94
N CYS A 511 7.46 -6.10 26.00
CA CYS A 511 6.66 -5.01 25.45
C CYS A 511 5.40 -5.54 24.76
N SER A 512 5.56 -6.47 23.81
CA SER A 512 4.46 -7.05 23.03
C SER A 512 3.42 -7.74 23.93
N VAL A 513 3.87 -8.71 24.74
CA VAL A 513 2.94 -9.54 25.51
C VAL A 513 2.25 -8.79 26.64
N THR A 514 2.92 -7.81 27.25
CA THR A 514 2.33 -6.97 28.29
C THR A 514 1.31 -6.01 27.70
N CYS A 515 1.66 -5.32 26.61
CA CYS A 515 0.83 -4.25 26.08
C CYS A 515 -0.38 -4.76 25.30
N LYS A 516 -0.30 -5.95 24.68
CA LYS A 516 -1.32 -6.42 23.72
C LYS A 516 -1.84 -7.84 23.98
N CYS A 517 -1.15 -8.64 24.80
CA CYS A 517 -1.53 -10.05 25.04
C CYS A 517 -2.04 -10.33 26.46
N SER A 518 -2.20 -9.32 27.33
CA SER A 518 -2.66 -9.50 28.72
C SER A 518 -1.68 -10.26 29.63
N PHE A 519 -0.40 -10.27 29.28
CA PHE A 519 0.65 -10.76 30.18
C PHE A 519 0.85 -9.74 31.31
N VAL A 520 0.79 -10.19 32.57
CA VAL A 520 0.99 -9.29 33.72
C VAL A 520 2.46 -9.36 34.14
N PRO A 521 3.22 -8.25 34.12
CA PRO A 521 4.60 -8.25 34.58
C PRO A 521 4.73 -8.81 36.00
N LYS A 522 5.77 -9.64 36.24
CA LYS A 522 6.03 -10.39 37.49
C LYS A 522 5.04 -11.53 37.81
N SER A 523 3.79 -11.45 37.38
CA SER A 523 2.75 -12.46 37.67
C SER A 523 2.46 -13.41 36.50
N GLY A 524 2.94 -13.09 35.30
CA GLY A 524 2.82 -13.91 34.11
C GLY A 524 1.40 -13.98 33.54
N TRP A 525 1.11 -15.08 32.85
CA TRP A 525 -0.21 -15.39 32.31
C TRP A 525 -1.22 -15.71 33.41
N GLN A 526 -2.42 -15.13 33.31
CA GLN A 526 -3.49 -15.31 34.30
C GLN A 526 -4.44 -16.45 33.87
N ALA A 527 -4.22 -17.67 34.38
CA ALA A 527 -4.97 -18.87 33.96
C ALA A 527 -6.49 -18.70 34.08
N GLU A 528 -6.97 -18.22 35.23
CA GLU A 528 -8.39 -17.98 35.47
C GLU A 528 -9.02 -17.00 34.47
N PHE A 529 -8.25 -16.02 33.98
CA PHE A 529 -8.72 -15.10 32.95
C PHE A 529 -8.95 -15.81 31.62
N PHE A 530 -7.96 -16.57 31.14
CA PHE A 530 -8.06 -17.31 29.88
C PHE A 530 -9.16 -18.38 29.95
N GLU A 531 -9.30 -19.09 31.06
CA GLU A 531 -10.38 -20.05 31.28
C GLU A 531 -11.76 -19.36 31.23
N LYS A 532 -11.91 -18.21 31.89
CA LYS A 532 -13.18 -17.47 31.96
C LYS A 532 -13.66 -16.96 30.60
N ILE A 533 -12.76 -16.52 29.72
CA ILE A 533 -13.11 -16.00 28.39
C ILE A 533 -13.24 -17.10 27.33
N GLY A 534 -13.02 -18.36 27.71
CA GLY A 534 -13.04 -19.48 26.79
C GLY A 534 -11.79 -19.53 25.91
N LEU A 535 -10.60 -19.41 26.48
CA LEU A 535 -9.30 -19.71 25.87
C LEU A 535 -8.51 -20.72 26.75
N GLU A 536 -9.21 -21.65 27.40
CA GLU A 536 -8.65 -22.62 28.35
C GLU A 536 -7.59 -23.55 27.73
N GLU A 537 -7.66 -23.79 26.42
CA GLU A 537 -6.67 -24.60 25.69
C GLU A 537 -5.27 -23.95 25.68
N LEU A 538 -5.20 -22.62 25.76
CA LEU A 538 -3.92 -21.92 25.94
C LEU A 538 -3.32 -22.25 27.30
N VAL A 539 -4.14 -22.36 28.35
CA VAL A 539 -3.68 -22.77 29.69
C VAL A 539 -3.20 -24.22 29.67
N GLN A 540 -3.98 -25.12 29.05
CA GLN A 540 -3.67 -26.55 28.96
C GLN A 540 -2.38 -26.83 28.20
N THR A 541 -2.05 -25.99 27.21
CA THR A 541 -0.81 -26.08 26.43
C THR A 541 0.32 -25.23 27.01
N ASN A 542 0.22 -24.80 28.28
CA ASN A 542 1.21 -23.93 28.95
C ASN A 542 1.57 -22.68 28.12
N TYR A 543 0.57 -22.10 27.46
CA TYR A 543 0.64 -20.90 26.62
C TYR A 543 1.60 -21.01 25.44
N MET A 544 1.97 -22.23 25.01
CA MET A 544 2.90 -22.44 23.89
C MET A 544 2.51 -21.66 22.62
N GLN A 545 1.19 -21.57 22.34
CA GLN A 545 0.70 -20.82 21.18
C GLN A 545 0.93 -19.31 21.29
N LEU A 546 0.94 -18.72 22.49
CA LEU A 546 1.26 -17.30 22.70
C LEU A 546 2.77 -17.08 22.88
N GLY A 547 3.51 -18.11 23.27
CA GLY A 547 4.90 -18.02 23.72
C GLY A 547 5.00 -17.65 25.20
N ALA A 548 6.24 -17.45 25.68
CA ALA A 548 6.53 -17.25 27.10
C ALA A 548 5.93 -18.36 27.98
N ALA A 549 5.98 -19.61 27.50
CA ALA A 549 5.67 -20.78 28.31
C ALA A 549 6.65 -20.78 29.49
N ASN A 550 6.14 -20.69 30.72
CA ASN A 550 6.89 -20.45 31.98
C ASN A 550 7.13 -18.97 32.38
N GLY A 551 6.55 -18.00 31.65
CA GLY A 551 6.63 -16.58 32.00
C GLY A 551 7.95 -15.90 31.60
N GLU A 552 8.81 -16.57 30.82
CA GLU A 552 10.06 -16.01 30.34
C GLU A 552 9.82 -15.05 29.16
N VAL A 553 10.20 -13.79 29.36
CA VAL A 553 10.11 -12.72 28.36
C VAL A 553 11.39 -11.88 28.37
N LEU A 554 11.73 -11.30 27.23
CA LEU A 554 12.88 -10.42 27.11
C LEU A 554 12.44 -8.95 27.19
N THR A 555 13.18 -8.16 27.98
CA THR A 555 13.04 -6.71 28.00
C THR A 555 13.74 -6.08 26.79
N ALA A 556 13.36 -4.85 26.47
CA ALA A 556 13.83 -4.12 25.30
C ALA A 556 15.35 -4.26 25.08
N GLY A 557 15.73 -4.78 23.91
CA GLY A 557 17.10 -4.85 23.44
C GLY A 557 17.90 -6.06 23.93
N LYS A 558 17.41 -6.83 24.91
CA LYS A 558 18.12 -8.04 25.36
C LYS A 558 18.37 -8.99 24.17
N PRO A 559 19.56 -9.62 24.08
CA PRO A 559 19.86 -10.53 22.98
C PRO A 559 18.81 -11.65 22.85
N VAL A 560 18.32 -11.86 21.63
CA VAL A 560 17.37 -12.93 21.29
C VAL A 560 18.15 -14.10 20.69
N GLY A 561 18.00 -15.28 21.29
CA GLY A 561 18.70 -16.49 20.87
C GLY A 561 20.20 -16.28 20.73
N ASN A 562 20.77 -16.84 19.66
CA ASN A 562 22.18 -16.68 19.31
C ASN A 562 22.40 -15.57 18.26
N GLY A 563 21.48 -14.61 18.13
CA GLY A 563 21.50 -13.61 17.07
C GLY A 563 20.93 -14.13 15.75
N LEU A 564 21.31 -13.51 14.62
CA LEU A 564 20.81 -13.90 13.30
C LEU A 564 21.09 -15.38 13.04
N SER A 565 20.02 -16.11 12.71
CA SER A 565 20.14 -17.44 12.14
C SER A 565 20.91 -17.38 10.82
N LYS A 566 21.54 -18.49 10.43
CA LYS A 566 22.21 -18.60 9.13
C LYS A 566 21.32 -18.12 7.97
N GLN A 567 20.07 -18.59 7.94
CA GLN A 567 19.11 -18.20 6.90
C GLN A 567 18.87 -16.69 6.90
N ALA A 568 18.59 -16.08 8.06
CA ALA A 568 18.31 -14.65 8.12
C ALA A 568 19.56 -13.81 7.82
N ALA A 569 20.75 -14.27 8.22
CA ALA A 569 22.00 -13.62 7.87
C ALA A 569 22.24 -13.61 6.36
N GLU A 570 21.97 -14.73 5.67
CA GLU A 570 22.01 -14.82 4.21
C GLU A 570 20.97 -13.89 3.55
N GLU A 571 19.72 -13.88 4.04
CA GLU A 571 18.64 -13.00 3.54
C GLU A 571 18.93 -11.50 3.73
N PHE A 572 19.64 -11.10 4.79
CA PHE A 572 19.96 -9.70 5.07
C PHE A 572 21.34 -9.26 4.56
N GLY A 573 22.15 -10.18 4.02
CA GLY A 573 23.55 -9.91 3.67
C GLY A 573 24.42 -9.56 4.88
N LEU A 574 24.13 -10.16 6.04
CA LEU A 574 24.81 -9.95 7.32
C LEU A 574 25.53 -11.23 7.79
N VAL A 575 26.18 -11.17 8.96
CA VAL A 575 26.93 -12.30 9.52
C VAL A 575 26.03 -13.14 10.41
N GLU A 576 26.06 -14.47 10.25
CA GLU A 576 25.42 -15.40 11.18
C GLU A 576 25.86 -15.09 12.62
N GLY A 577 24.92 -15.06 13.55
CA GLY A 577 25.18 -14.72 14.94
C GLY A 577 25.31 -13.22 15.22
N THR A 578 25.07 -12.34 14.24
CA THR A 578 24.92 -10.89 14.49
C THR A 578 23.86 -10.68 15.57
N PRO A 579 24.17 -9.99 16.69
CA PRO A 579 23.23 -9.83 17.79
C PRO A 579 21.92 -9.18 17.36
N VAL A 580 20.81 -9.79 17.76
CA VAL A 580 19.44 -9.28 17.55
C VAL A 580 18.87 -8.92 18.92
N GLY A 581 18.45 -7.66 19.10
CA GLY A 581 17.81 -7.22 20.32
C GLY A 581 16.33 -7.57 20.34
N SER A 582 15.80 -7.89 21.53
CA SER A 582 14.37 -8.09 21.74
C SER A 582 13.62 -6.83 21.33
N ALA A 583 12.62 -7.04 20.47
CA ALA A 583 11.93 -5.94 19.82
C ALA A 583 10.98 -5.21 20.78
N VAL A 584 10.52 -4.05 20.36
CA VAL A 584 9.41 -3.33 20.99
C VAL A 584 8.45 -2.88 19.90
N ILE A 585 7.21 -2.58 20.27
CA ILE A 585 6.20 -2.02 19.37
C ILE A 585 6.70 -0.67 18.81
N ASP A 586 6.27 -0.32 17.59
CA ASP A 586 6.75 0.86 16.85
C ASP A 586 6.67 2.17 17.65
N ALA A 587 5.58 2.44 18.37
CA ALA A 587 5.45 3.62 19.23
C ALA A 587 6.48 3.63 20.38
N TYR A 588 6.79 2.47 20.97
CA TYR A 588 7.82 2.36 22.00
C TYR A 588 9.23 2.54 21.42
N ALA A 589 9.49 2.03 20.22
CA ALA A 589 10.73 2.34 19.51
C ALA A 589 10.82 3.85 19.20
N GLY A 590 9.70 4.49 18.87
CA GLY A 590 9.60 5.94 18.74
C GLY A 590 9.93 6.69 20.04
N TRP A 591 9.48 6.17 21.20
CA TRP A 591 9.86 6.69 22.50
C TRP A 591 11.38 6.60 22.71
N LEU A 592 11.98 5.42 22.47
CA LEU A 592 13.43 5.22 22.57
C LEU A 592 14.22 6.20 21.69
N GLY A 593 13.76 6.41 20.46
CA GLY A 593 14.40 7.32 19.51
C GLY A 593 14.19 8.81 19.77
N THR A 594 13.44 9.21 20.81
CA THR A 594 13.13 10.63 21.06
C THR A 594 13.40 11.12 22.47
N VAL A 595 12.96 10.43 23.53
CA VAL A 595 12.84 11.07 24.85
C VAL A 595 14.18 11.39 25.53
N ALA A 596 15.24 10.68 25.17
CA ALA A 596 16.60 10.97 25.64
C ALA A 596 17.24 12.15 24.87
N GLY A 597 16.55 12.70 23.87
CA GLY A 597 17.03 13.80 23.07
C GLY A 597 17.30 15.06 23.89
N ARG A 598 18.45 15.67 23.63
CA ARG A 598 18.71 17.07 23.98
C ARG A 598 18.07 17.97 22.93
N TYR A 599 17.94 19.26 23.22
CA TYR A 599 17.39 20.23 22.29
C TYR A 599 18.29 21.44 22.15
N LYS A 600 18.17 22.15 21.03
CA LYS A 600 18.79 23.45 20.81
C LYS A 600 17.77 24.57 21.01
N GLU A 601 18.17 25.57 21.76
CA GLU A 601 17.47 26.85 21.91
C GLU A 601 18.37 27.95 21.33
N ASP A 602 17.86 28.70 20.34
CA ASP A 602 18.63 29.73 19.62
C ASP A 602 19.99 29.24 19.10
N GLY A 603 20.03 28.00 18.63
CA GLY A 603 21.24 27.33 18.12
C GLY A 603 22.19 26.81 19.20
N LYS A 604 21.95 27.09 20.48
CA LYS A 604 22.73 26.59 21.61
C LYS A 604 22.14 25.30 22.15
N LEU A 605 22.98 24.28 22.30
CA LEU A 605 22.57 22.99 22.86
C LEU A 605 22.28 23.11 24.36
N SER A 606 21.22 22.48 24.84
CA SER A 606 20.85 22.46 26.26
C SER A 606 21.97 21.87 27.12
N ASP A 607 22.44 22.58 28.15
CA ASP A 607 23.60 22.14 28.96
C ASP A 607 23.38 20.81 29.69
N ALA A 608 22.15 20.57 30.16
CA ALA A 608 21.79 19.34 30.86
C ALA A 608 21.77 18.12 29.90
N ILE A 609 22.43 17.05 30.32
CA ILE A 609 22.27 15.71 29.77
C ILE A 609 21.15 15.05 30.57
N PRO A 610 20.10 14.53 29.91
CA PRO A 610 18.97 13.99 30.63
C PRO A 610 19.29 12.67 31.33
N SER A 611 18.84 12.54 32.57
CA SER A 611 18.88 11.29 33.32
C SER A 611 17.67 10.41 32.99
N ILE A 612 17.75 9.12 33.31
CA ILE A 612 16.60 8.21 33.20
C ILE A 612 15.43 8.68 34.07
N ASP A 613 15.68 9.23 35.25
CA ASP A 613 14.61 9.78 36.10
C ASP A 613 13.92 10.97 35.46
N GLU A 614 14.62 11.78 34.65
CA GLU A 614 13.99 12.89 33.93
C GLU A 614 12.97 12.41 32.88
N SER A 615 13.10 11.19 32.38
CA SER A 615 12.19 10.63 31.37
C SER A 615 10.72 10.61 31.83
N ARG A 616 10.47 10.51 33.14
CA ARG A 616 9.11 10.53 33.74
C ARG A 616 8.35 11.83 33.49
N HIS A 617 9.07 12.88 33.12
CA HIS A 617 8.55 14.22 32.85
C HIS A 617 8.45 14.51 31.34
N ARG A 618 8.85 13.55 30.49
CA ARG A 618 9.00 13.70 29.04
C ARG A 618 8.03 12.76 28.33
N LEU A 619 6.95 13.32 27.81
CA LEU A 619 5.96 12.55 27.05
C LEU A 619 6.42 12.39 25.60
N ALA A 620 6.59 11.18 25.10
CA ALA A 620 6.72 10.95 23.67
C ALA A 620 5.35 11.01 23.00
N ALA A 621 5.22 11.81 21.95
CA ALA A 621 4.07 11.85 21.06
C ALA A 621 4.48 11.32 19.67
N CYS A 622 4.26 10.04 19.44
CA CYS A 622 4.58 9.35 18.19
C CYS A 622 3.41 9.51 17.21
N ALA A 623 3.51 10.47 16.30
CA ALA A 623 2.38 10.98 15.52
C ALA A 623 2.37 10.53 14.06
N GLY A 624 1.33 9.80 13.65
CA GLY A 624 1.11 9.30 12.30
C GLY A 624 -0.37 9.38 11.90
N THR A 625 -0.95 8.27 11.44
CA THR A 625 -2.40 8.13 11.21
C THR A 625 -3.18 8.34 12.50
N SER A 626 -2.69 7.71 13.58
CA SER A 626 -3.03 7.90 14.98
C SER A 626 -1.83 8.51 15.72
N THR A 627 -2.01 8.94 16.96
CA THR A 627 -0.90 9.40 17.81
C THR A 627 -0.88 8.59 19.11
N CYS A 628 0.28 8.04 19.46
CA CYS A 628 0.52 7.42 20.77
C CYS A 628 1.26 8.41 21.69
N HIS A 629 0.81 8.48 22.94
CA HIS A 629 1.35 9.33 24.01
C HIS A 629 1.97 8.43 25.07
N ILE A 630 3.29 8.34 25.11
CA ILE A 630 4.02 7.39 25.96
C ILE A 630 4.86 8.14 26.97
N VAL A 631 4.67 7.84 28.26
CA VAL A 631 5.49 8.39 29.34
C VAL A 631 5.88 7.28 30.31
N GLN A 632 7.10 7.38 30.81
CA GLN A 632 7.62 6.47 31.83
C GLN A 632 7.04 6.83 33.20
N ASP A 633 6.62 5.83 33.96
CA ASP A 633 5.94 5.97 35.23
C ASP A 633 6.81 5.47 36.39
N PRO A 634 7.03 6.31 37.41
CA PRO A 634 7.66 5.94 38.68
C PRO A 634 6.64 5.68 39.82
N VAL A 635 5.34 5.85 39.59
CA VAL A 635 4.28 5.67 40.61
C VAL A 635 4.17 4.20 41.05
N PHE A 636 4.53 3.25 40.19
CA PHE A 636 4.55 1.81 40.49
C PHE A 636 5.99 1.32 40.73
N GLN A 637 6.19 0.29 41.57
CA GLN A 637 7.54 -0.23 41.91
C GLN A 637 8.22 -0.90 40.70
N GLY A 638 9.28 -0.27 40.18
CA GLY A 638 9.93 -0.58 38.90
C GLY A 638 9.56 0.47 37.84
N TRP A 639 10.26 0.52 36.72
CA TRP A 639 9.89 1.47 35.66
C TRP A 639 8.70 0.93 34.85
N TRP A 640 7.56 1.63 34.91
CA TRP A 640 6.37 1.30 34.12
C TRP A 640 6.22 2.26 32.94
N MET A 641 5.39 1.89 31.97
CA MET A 641 5.10 2.73 30.81
C MET A 641 3.60 2.93 30.70
N ASN A 642 3.14 4.18 30.66
CA ASN A 642 1.75 4.51 30.40
C ASN A 642 1.61 4.98 28.95
N GLU A 643 0.71 4.33 28.20
CA GLU A 643 0.39 4.63 26.81
C GLU A 643 -1.04 5.17 26.71
N GLY A 644 -1.17 6.47 26.43
CA GLY A 644 -2.40 7.06 25.90
C GLY A 644 -2.38 7.06 24.37
N GLY A 645 -3.51 7.37 23.74
CA GLY A 645 -3.50 7.65 22.32
C GLY A 645 -4.75 8.30 21.77
N GLN A 646 -4.60 8.84 20.57
CA GLN A 646 -5.65 9.42 19.73
C GLN A 646 -5.82 8.54 18.49
N SER A 647 -7.00 7.96 18.29
CA SER A 647 -7.27 6.98 17.23
C SER A 647 -7.07 7.54 15.82
N SER A 648 -7.36 8.82 15.62
CA SER A 648 -7.25 9.49 14.32
C SER A 648 -6.73 10.91 14.49
N THR A 649 -5.53 11.19 13.99
CA THR A 649 -4.92 12.53 13.99
C THR A 649 -4.55 12.94 12.56
N GLY A 650 -3.56 12.30 11.95
CA GLY A 650 -3.22 12.54 10.54
C GLY A 650 -4.39 12.21 9.62
N GLN A 651 -5.09 11.10 9.90
CA GLN A 651 -6.32 10.72 9.18
C GLN A 651 -7.44 11.76 9.34
N LEU A 652 -7.55 12.37 10.52
CA LEU A 652 -8.58 13.36 10.82
C LEU A 652 -8.34 14.67 10.05
N ILE A 653 -7.08 15.11 9.99
CA ILE A 653 -6.66 16.27 9.19
C ILE A 653 -6.98 16.03 7.72
N ASP A 654 -6.58 14.86 7.20
CA ASP A 654 -6.85 14.46 5.82
C ASP A 654 -8.35 14.40 5.50
N PHE A 655 -9.14 13.81 6.40
CA PHE A 655 -10.59 13.74 6.26
C PHE A 655 -11.21 15.14 6.18
N MET A 656 -10.85 16.03 7.11
CA MET A 656 -11.40 17.39 7.14
C MET A 656 -11.08 18.16 5.86
N ILE A 657 -9.87 17.99 5.32
CA ILE A 657 -9.45 18.66 4.09
C ILE A 657 -10.16 18.06 2.87
N LYS A 658 -10.04 16.73 2.67
CA LYS A 658 -10.43 16.05 1.44
C LYS A 658 -11.95 15.97 1.24
N THR A 659 -12.73 16.06 2.32
CA THR A 659 -14.20 16.02 2.25
C THR A 659 -14.83 17.40 2.06
N HIS A 660 -14.05 18.49 2.14
CA HIS A 660 -14.57 19.83 1.98
C HIS A 660 -14.83 20.18 0.49
N PRO A 661 -15.96 20.84 0.14
CA PRO A 661 -16.26 21.23 -1.25
C PRO A 661 -15.20 22.11 -1.92
N ALA A 662 -14.45 22.88 -1.13
CA ALA A 662 -13.35 23.72 -1.61
C ALA A 662 -12.04 22.96 -1.93
N TYR A 663 -11.93 21.67 -1.60
CA TYR A 663 -10.69 20.90 -1.78
C TYR A 663 -10.17 20.91 -3.23
N PRO A 664 -10.99 20.70 -4.28
CA PRO A 664 -10.50 20.78 -5.66
C PRO A 664 -9.94 22.18 -6.02
N ARG A 665 -10.50 23.24 -5.42
CA ARG A 665 -9.97 24.61 -5.62
C ARG A 665 -8.62 24.79 -4.91
N LEU A 666 -8.47 24.22 -3.72
CA LEU A 666 -7.21 24.20 -2.98
C LEU A 666 -6.13 23.44 -3.75
N GLN A 667 -6.44 22.26 -4.31
CA GLN A 667 -5.51 21.49 -5.15
C GLN A 667 -5.06 22.29 -6.37
N LYS A 668 -6.01 22.92 -7.08
CA LYS A 668 -5.69 23.76 -8.23
C LYS A 668 -4.77 24.93 -7.86
N MET A 669 -5.02 25.60 -6.73
CA MET A 669 -4.14 26.67 -6.25
C MET A 669 -2.75 26.16 -5.88
N ALA A 670 -2.65 24.97 -5.28
CA ALA A 670 -1.37 24.32 -4.96
C ALA A 670 -0.55 24.04 -6.22
N GLU A 671 -1.18 23.51 -7.26
CA GLU A 671 -0.57 23.27 -8.58
C GLU A 671 -0.10 24.57 -9.23
N GLU A 672 -0.98 25.59 -9.30
CA GLU A 672 -0.68 26.90 -9.91
C GLU A 672 0.48 27.63 -9.20
N GLN A 673 0.54 27.53 -7.87
CA GLN A 673 1.56 28.19 -7.06
C GLN A 673 2.82 27.32 -6.86
N LYS A 674 2.83 26.08 -7.35
CA LYS A 674 3.88 25.08 -7.10
C LYS A 674 4.19 24.93 -5.61
N SER A 675 3.15 24.94 -4.79
CA SER A 675 3.22 24.83 -3.33
C SER A 675 2.46 23.59 -2.87
N ASN A 676 2.56 23.26 -1.58
CA ASN A 676 1.71 22.23 -0.98
C ASN A 676 0.43 22.83 -0.39
N ILE A 677 -0.61 22.01 -0.26
CA ILE A 677 -1.92 22.45 0.22
C ILE A 677 -1.87 23.04 1.64
N PHE A 678 -0.99 22.54 2.52
CA PHE A 678 -0.88 23.01 3.90
C PHE A 678 -0.29 24.42 3.97
N ALA A 679 0.70 24.73 3.14
CA ALA A 679 1.26 26.08 3.03
C ALA A 679 0.20 27.10 2.56
N ILE A 680 -0.63 26.74 1.58
CA ILE A 680 -1.71 27.62 1.12
C ILE A 680 -2.76 27.84 2.21
N LEU A 681 -3.17 26.78 2.92
CA LEU A 681 -4.10 26.92 4.04
C LEU A 681 -3.52 27.83 5.13
N GLN A 682 -2.23 27.72 5.41
CA GLN A 682 -1.54 28.58 6.36
C GLN A 682 -1.52 30.03 5.91
N ASP A 683 -1.23 30.31 4.64
CA ASP A 683 -1.23 31.67 4.10
C ASP A 683 -2.62 32.31 4.15
N LEU A 684 -3.66 31.53 3.84
CA LEU A 684 -5.06 31.96 3.97
C LEU A 684 -5.40 32.30 5.42
N LEU A 685 -5.00 31.45 6.38
CA LEU A 685 -5.21 31.69 7.81
C LEU A 685 -4.50 32.95 8.29
N GLN A 686 -3.25 33.17 7.89
CA GLN A 686 -2.50 34.38 8.26
C GLN A 686 -3.12 35.63 7.67
N LYS A 687 -3.58 35.58 6.41
CA LYS A 687 -4.30 36.67 5.78
C LYS A 687 -5.61 36.99 6.53
N MET A 688 -6.42 35.98 6.82
CA MET A 688 -7.68 36.15 7.55
C MET A 688 -7.47 36.70 8.96
N LYS A 689 -6.43 36.23 9.67
CA LYS A 689 -6.04 36.76 10.98
C LYS A 689 -5.74 38.27 10.90
N LYS A 690 -4.97 38.70 9.89
CA LYS A 690 -4.65 40.11 9.68
C LYS A 690 -5.88 40.93 9.32
N ASP A 691 -6.70 40.44 8.38
CA ASP A 691 -7.89 41.15 7.88
C ASP A 691 -8.96 41.34 8.97
N SER A 692 -9.06 40.39 9.90
CA SER A 692 -9.97 40.46 11.06
C SER A 692 -9.36 41.15 12.30
N ASN A 693 -8.10 41.58 12.22
CA ASN A 693 -7.33 42.12 13.35
C ASN A 693 -7.32 41.19 14.58
N ALA A 694 -7.29 39.88 14.35
CA ALA A 694 -7.17 38.87 15.40
C ALA A 694 -5.72 38.72 15.87
N GLU A 695 -5.51 38.58 17.19
CA GLU A 695 -4.15 38.41 17.75
C GLU A 695 -3.55 37.05 17.40
N SER A 696 -4.39 36.02 17.27
CA SER A 696 -3.98 34.64 16.99
C SER A 696 -4.97 33.87 16.11
N LEU A 697 -4.58 32.68 15.65
CA LEU A 697 -5.46 31.79 14.89
C LEU A 697 -6.56 31.17 15.78
N THR A 698 -6.26 30.97 17.06
CA THR A 698 -7.22 30.62 18.11
C THR A 698 -8.32 31.68 18.20
N GLU A 699 -7.95 32.98 18.21
CA GLU A 699 -8.91 34.08 18.22
C GLU A 699 -9.72 34.17 16.92
N LEU A 700 -9.07 33.96 15.76
CA LEU A 700 -9.73 33.93 14.45
C LEU A 700 -10.88 32.90 14.40
N THR A 701 -10.74 31.80 15.14
CA THR A 701 -11.70 30.69 15.18
C THR A 701 -12.37 30.55 16.55
N ARG A 702 -12.48 31.64 17.31
CA ARG A 702 -13.00 31.64 18.70
C ARG A 702 -14.42 31.09 18.85
N ASP A 703 -15.26 31.26 17.82
CA ASP A 703 -16.66 30.84 17.81
C ASP A 703 -16.88 29.45 17.17
N MET A 704 -15.79 28.77 16.80
CA MET A 704 -15.82 27.42 16.22
C MET A 704 -15.23 26.41 17.21
N HIS A 705 -15.94 25.31 17.42
CA HIS A 705 -15.56 24.24 18.34
C HIS A 705 -15.71 22.89 17.66
N PHE A 706 -14.71 22.02 17.82
CA PHE A 706 -14.73 20.68 17.26
C PHE A 706 -14.33 19.65 18.32
N TYR A 707 -15.19 18.65 18.50
CA TYR A 707 -14.88 17.44 19.24
C TYR A 707 -14.42 16.36 18.24
N PRO A 708 -13.19 15.82 18.35
CA PRO A 708 -12.49 15.19 17.22
C PRO A 708 -12.75 13.69 17.01
N ASP A 709 -13.46 13.01 17.91
CA ASP A 709 -13.58 11.53 17.90
C ASP A 709 -14.51 10.98 16.81
N LEU A 710 -14.19 11.19 15.53
CA LEU A 710 -14.91 10.60 14.40
C LEU A 710 -14.81 9.06 14.37
N HIS A 711 -13.79 8.49 15.02
CA HIS A 711 -13.52 7.06 15.07
C HIS A 711 -13.50 6.50 16.51
N GLY A 712 -14.34 7.06 17.39
CA GLY A 712 -14.34 6.71 18.81
C GLY A 712 -13.17 7.34 19.58
N ASN A 713 -13.22 7.25 20.91
CA ASN A 713 -12.16 7.74 21.78
C ASN A 713 -11.32 6.58 22.33
N ARG A 714 -10.02 6.58 22.05
CA ARG A 714 -9.06 5.67 22.70
C ARG A 714 -8.70 6.15 24.10
N SER A 715 -8.19 7.38 24.22
CA SER A 715 -7.80 7.95 25.51
C SER A 715 -8.27 9.40 25.67
N PRO A 716 -8.55 9.82 26.91
CA PRO A 716 -8.57 9.01 28.14
C PRO A 716 -9.91 8.30 28.41
N ILE A 717 -10.91 8.41 27.52
CA ILE A 717 -12.28 7.98 27.78
C ILE A 717 -12.46 6.46 27.57
N ALA A 718 -11.73 5.88 26.61
CA ALA A 718 -11.86 4.47 26.22
C ALA A 718 -13.30 4.07 25.83
N ASP A 719 -13.98 4.91 25.05
CA ASP A 719 -15.33 4.64 24.54
C ASP A 719 -15.33 4.67 23.00
N PRO A 720 -15.40 3.51 22.31
CA PRO A 720 -15.41 3.44 20.85
C PRO A 720 -16.70 4.03 20.23
N ARG A 721 -17.72 4.31 21.05
CA ARG A 721 -19.00 4.89 20.60
C ARG A 721 -18.99 6.41 20.57
N MET A 722 -17.94 7.08 21.05
CA MET A 722 -17.81 8.54 20.93
C MET A 722 -17.83 8.97 19.47
N ARG A 723 -18.46 10.11 19.16
CA ARG A 723 -18.57 10.65 17.80
C ARG A 723 -18.13 12.11 17.76
N GLY A 724 -17.59 12.52 16.61
CA GLY A 724 -17.18 13.90 16.40
C GLY A 724 -18.37 14.84 16.27
N SER A 725 -18.21 16.08 16.75
CA SER A 725 -19.26 17.12 16.69
C SER A 725 -18.67 18.48 16.38
N PHE A 726 -19.30 19.24 15.50
CA PHE A 726 -18.83 20.56 15.08
C PHE A 726 -19.87 21.63 15.43
N VAL A 727 -19.44 22.69 16.12
CA VAL A 727 -20.28 23.83 16.51
C VAL A 727 -19.68 25.11 15.94
N GLY A 728 -20.54 26.07 15.54
CA GLY A 728 -20.11 27.34 14.94
C GLY A 728 -20.02 27.34 13.42
N LEU A 729 -20.73 26.42 12.74
CA LEU A 729 -20.80 26.38 11.28
C LEU A 729 -21.57 27.58 10.71
N THR A 730 -21.17 28.02 9.53
CA THR A 730 -21.87 29.04 8.73
C THR A 730 -22.24 28.46 7.36
N LEU A 731 -22.95 29.21 6.52
CA LEU A 731 -23.29 28.80 5.15
C LEU A 731 -22.13 29.00 4.14
N ASP A 732 -20.91 29.24 4.63
CA ASP A 732 -19.70 29.37 3.81
C ASP A 732 -19.09 27.98 3.55
N ASP A 733 -18.88 27.64 2.28
CA ASP A 733 -18.24 26.41 1.82
C ASP A 733 -16.94 26.69 1.03
N GLY A 734 -16.43 27.92 1.11
CA GLY A 734 -15.26 28.40 0.39
C GLY A 734 -13.91 27.98 1.01
N LEU A 735 -12.83 28.50 0.42
CA LEU A 735 -11.46 28.21 0.89
C LEU A 735 -11.17 28.77 2.27
N ASN A 736 -11.77 29.92 2.62
CA ASN A 736 -11.65 30.50 3.95
C ASN A 736 -12.29 29.60 5.01
N ASP A 737 -13.45 29.00 4.70
CA ASP A 737 -14.09 28.04 5.59
C ASP A 737 -13.25 26.78 5.77
N LEU A 738 -12.73 26.23 4.68
CA LEU A 738 -11.80 25.10 4.72
C LEU A 738 -10.58 25.39 5.59
N ALA A 739 -9.97 26.57 5.43
CA ALA A 739 -8.82 27.00 6.22
C ALA A 739 -9.14 27.09 7.72
N ARG A 740 -10.29 27.67 8.09
CA ARG A 740 -10.76 27.70 9.49
C ARG A 740 -11.02 26.31 10.05
N LYS A 741 -11.71 25.43 9.31
CA LYS A 741 -11.98 24.04 9.73
C LYS A 741 -10.70 23.24 9.91
N TYR A 742 -9.72 23.42 9.03
CA TYR A 742 -8.38 22.87 9.18
C TYR A 742 -7.73 23.35 10.49
N ASN A 743 -7.71 24.67 10.75
CA ASN A 743 -7.15 25.21 12.00
C ASN A 743 -7.83 24.67 13.25
N VAL A 744 -9.17 24.64 13.28
CA VAL A 744 -9.95 24.11 14.40
C VAL A 744 -9.72 22.61 14.59
N THR A 745 -9.43 21.88 13.51
CA THR A 745 -9.05 20.46 13.60
C THR A 745 -7.70 20.27 14.28
N LEU A 746 -6.69 21.09 13.94
CA LEU A 746 -5.39 21.06 14.63
C LEU A 746 -5.54 21.43 16.11
N GLU A 747 -6.34 22.44 16.42
CA GLU A 747 -6.62 22.87 17.79
C GLU A 747 -7.36 21.77 18.58
N ALA A 748 -8.35 21.10 17.99
CA ALA A 748 -9.05 19.99 18.64
C ALA A 748 -8.12 18.81 18.97
N ILE A 749 -7.18 18.50 18.07
CA ILE A 749 -6.13 17.49 18.33
C ILE A 749 -5.26 17.94 19.51
N ALA A 750 -4.89 19.23 19.58
CA ALA A 750 -4.13 19.78 20.71
C ALA A 750 -4.89 19.76 22.03
N LEU A 751 -6.18 20.10 22.02
CA LEU A 751 -7.05 20.03 23.20
C LEU A 751 -7.22 18.60 23.71
N GLN A 752 -7.30 17.62 22.81
CA GLN A 752 -7.35 16.22 23.19
C GLN A 752 -5.99 15.70 23.70
N THR A 753 -4.86 16.13 23.13
CA THR A 753 -3.54 15.86 23.73
C THR A 753 -3.46 16.42 25.15
N ARG A 754 -3.92 17.66 25.37
CA ARG A 754 -4.02 18.24 26.71
C ARG A 754 -4.92 17.39 27.63
N HIS A 755 -6.04 16.89 27.13
CA HIS A 755 -6.92 16.01 27.91
C HIS A 755 -6.19 14.75 28.40
N ILE A 756 -5.39 14.12 27.53
CA ILE A 756 -4.57 12.96 27.90
C ILE A 756 -3.52 13.33 28.95
N VAL A 757 -2.80 14.45 28.74
CA VAL A 757 -1.77 14.94 29.66
C VAL A 757 -2.33 15.29 31.04
N ASP A 758 -3.45 16.02 31.08
CA ASP A 758 -4.12 16.40 32.32
C ASP A 758 -4.57 15.16 33.09
N GLU A 759 -5.11 14.14 32.41
CA GLU A 759 -5.52 12.88 33.03
C GLU A 759 -4.33 12.09 33.59
N MET A 760 -3.23 12.01 32.83
CA MET A 760 -2.00 11.37 33.29
C MET A 760 -1.44 12.09 34.53
N ASN A 761 -1.37 13.42 34.51
CA ASN A 761 -0.88 14.22 35.63
C ASN A 761 -1.79 14.12 36.86
N ALA A 762 -3.12 14.09 36.67
CA ALA A 762 -4.08 13.86 37.75
C ALA A 762 -3.90 12.49 38.43
N LYS A 763 -3.32 11.50 37.72
CA LYS A 763 -3.02 10.15 38.22
C LYS A 763 -1.58 9.95 38.70
N GLY A 764 -0.83 11.03 38.91
CA GLY A 764 0.49 10.99 39.58
C GLY A 764 1.69 11.22 38.67
N HIS A 765 1.49 11.37 37.36
CA HIS A 765 2.55 11.87 36.48
C HIS A 765 2.83 13.36 36.72
N SER A 766 3.97 13.82 36.21
CA SER A 766 4.34 15.24 36.21
C SER A 766 4.97 15.61 34.88
N ILE A 767 4.22 15.46 33.79
CA ILE A 767 4.68 15.74 32.43
C ILE A 767 4.95 17.26 32.29
N THR A 768 6.16 17.61 31.86
CA THR A 768 6.61 19.00 31.68
C THR A 768 7.08 19.31 30.27
N SER A 769 7.14 18.32 29.37
CA SER A 769 7.54 18.49 27.99
C SER A 769 6.98 17.38 27.09
N ILE A 770 6.78 17.71 25.82
CA ILE A 770 6.33 16.76 24.79
C ILE A 770 7.45 16.59 23.76
N TYR A 771 7.88 15.36 23.53
CA TYR A 771 8.86 14.97 22.52
C TYR A 771 8.14 14.39 21.32
N MET A 772 8.19 15.08 20.19
CA MET A 772 7.46 14.70 18.99
C MET A 772 8.26 13.72 18.13
N SER A 773 7.55 12.85 17.42
CA SER A 773 8.06 12.16 16.23
C SER A 773 6.95 11.94 15.21
N GLY A 774 7.35 11.56 14.00
CA GLY A 774 6.46 11.29 12.89
C GLY A 774 6.05 12.55 12.11
N SER A 775 5.33 12.33 11.01
CA SER A 775 5.10 13.34 9.96
C SER A 775 4.46 14.64 10.44
N GLN A 776 3.68 14.61 11.53
CA GLN A 776 3.02 15.80 12.08
C GLN A 776 4.00 16.81 12.67
N ALA A 777 5.21 16.39 13.08
CA ALA A 777 6.24 17.30 13.59
C ALA A 777 6.69 18.34 12.54
N LYS A 778 6.45 18.10 11.25
CA LYS A 778 6.70 19.06 10.16
C LYS A 778 5.74 20.26 10.18
N ASN A 779 4.60 20.15 10.86
CA ASN A 779 3.59 21.20 10.95
C ASN A 779 3.89 22.12 12.14
N ILE A 780 4.81 23.07 11.97
CA ILE A 780 5.24 23.99 13.04
C ILE A 780 4.07 24.75 13.70
N PRO A 781 3.05 25.26 12.98
CA PRO A 781 1.86 25.83 13.60
C PRO A 781 1.13 24.87 14.55
N MET A 782 1.03 23.59 14.22
CA MET A 782 0.45 22.57 15.11
C MET A 782 1.31 22.34 16.35
N MET A 783 2.65 22.40 16.23
CA MET A 783 3.56 22.26 17.36
C MET A 783 3.43 23.44 18.33
N GLN A 784 3.24 24.66 17.79
CA GLN A 784 2.91 25.82 18.60
C GLN A 784 1.57 25.65 19.31
N LEU A 785 0.53 25.14 18.64
CA LEU A 785 -0.76 24.83 19.26
C LEU A 785 -0.63 23.79 20.39
N PHE A 786 0.17 22.74 20.22
CA PHE A 786 0.45 21.79 21.31
C PHE A 786 1.13 22.47 22.50
N ALA A 787 2.15 23.30 22.23
CA ALA A 787 2.88 24.00 23.29
C ALA A 787 1.96 24.96 24.07
N ASP A 788 1.19 25.75 23.35
CA ASP A 788 0.25 26.74 23.89
C ASP A 788 -0.90 26.09 24.66
N THR A 789 -1.48 25.02 24.10
CA THR A 789 -2.64 24.35 24.67
C THR A 789 -2.28 23.54 25.91
N CYS A 790 -1.17 22.80 25.86
CA CYS A 790 -0.69 21.98 26.98
C CYS A 790 0.11 22.81 28.00
N GLY A 791 0.49 24.05 27.67
CA GLY A 791 1.24 24.94 28.54
C GLY A 791 2.67 24.45 28.83
N MET A 792 3.27 23.72 27.90
CA MET A 792 4.61 23.12 28.06
C MET A 792 5.38 23.10 26.74
N PRO A 793 6.73 23.08 26.77
CA PRO A 793 7.53 23.01 25.55
C PRO A 793 7.32 21.71 24.76
N VAL A 794 7.41 21.85 23.45
CA VAL A 794 7.40 20.75 22.48
C VAL A 794 8.78 20.65 21.85
N VAL A 795 9.43 19.50 21.96
CA VAL A 795 10.72 19.20 21.37
C VAL A 795 10.52 18.45 20.06
N LEU A 796 11.03 19.03 18.98
CA LEU A 796 11.01 18.45 17.65
C LEU A 796 12.29 17.64 17.41
N PRO A 797 12.19 16.45 16.80
CA PRO A 797 13.35 15.63 16.53
C PRO A 797 14.20 16.25 15.43
N PHE A 798 15.47 15.82 15.32
CA PHE A 798 16.32 16.21 14.19
C PHE A 798 15.79 15.70 12.84
N ASP A 799 15.22 14.50 12.85
CA ASP A 799 14.55 13.87 11.71
C ASP A 799 13.18 13.35 12.19
N GLU A 800 12.11 13.85 11.58
CA GLU A 800 10.74 13.52 11.97
C GLU A 800 10.37 12.08 11.59
N GLY A 801 10.98 11.52 10.54
CA GLY A 801 10.73 10.15 10.08
C GLY A 801 11.62 9.09 10.73
N GLY A 802 12.75 9.50 11.33
CA GLY A 802 13.82 8.59 11.75
C GLY A 802 13.69 7.98 13.16
N ALA A 803 12.78 8.48 14.00
CA ALA A 803 12.71 8.08 15.42
C ALA A 803 12.50 6.58 15.66
N VAL A 804 11.55 5.96 14.94
CA VAL A 804 11.24 4.52 15.12
C VAL A 804 12.41 3.63 14.66
N PRO A 805 12.97 3.80 13.44
CA PRO A 805 14.19 3.08 13.04
C PRO A 805 15.38 3.34 13.97
N LEU A 806 15.56 4.57 14.45
CA LEU A 806 16.64 4.91 15.37
C LEU A 806 16.50 4.18 16.71
N GLY A 807 15.29 4.12 17.27
CA GLY A 807 15.00 3.33 18.46
C GLY A 807 15.30 1.85 18.26
N ALA A 808 14.91 1.27 17.12
CA ALA A 808 15.26 -0.11 16.78
C ALA A 808 16.78 -0.34 16.67
N ALA A 809 17.52 0.61 16.09
CA ALA A 809 18.98 0.56 16.03
C ALA A 809 19.64 0.63 17.42
N MET A 810 19.07 1.39 18.36
CA MET A 810 19.52 1.43 19.75
C MET A 810 19.36 0.06 20.43
N LEU A 811 18.25 -0.66 20.16
CA LEU A 811 18.05 -2.03 20.66
C LEU A 811 19.09 -3.00 20.09
N GLY A 812 19.39 -2.91 18.78
CA GLY A 812 20.43 -3.71 18.15
C GLY A 812 21.82 -3.43 18.74
N ARG A 813 22.16 -2.16 18.97
CA ARG A 813 23.40 -1.78 19.66
C ARG A 813 23.45 -2.31 21.08
N PHE A 814 22.36 -2.19 21.84
CA PHE A 814 22.28 -2.73 23.19
C PHE A 814 22.52 -4.24 23.18
N ALA A 815 21.91 -4.98 22.26
CA ALA A 815 22.14 -6.43 22.11
C ALA A 815 23.61 -6.76 21.81
N ALA A 816 24.25 -5.98 20.94
CA ALA A 816 25.66 -6.16 20.60
C ALA A 816 26.60 -5.89 21.78
N GLU A 817 26.38 -4.79 22.50
CA GLU A 817 27.13 -4.49 23.72
C GLU A 817 26.84 -5.53 24.81
N ALA A 818 25.61 -6.03 24.86
CA ALA A 818 25.19 -7.07 25.81
C ALA A 818 25.91 -8.40 25.60
N ALA A 819 26.03 -8.83 24.34
CA ALA A 819 26.73 -10.03 23.94
C ALA A 819 28.25 -9.96 24.22
N GLN A 820 28.86 -8.78 24.07
CA GLN A 820 30.31 -8.60 24.27
C GLN A 820 30.73 -8.47 25.74
N LYS A 821 29.92 -7.78 26.57
CA LYS A 821 30.29 -7.40 27.94
C LYS A 821 29.80 -8.36 29.02
N GLY A 822 29.16 -9.47 28.66
CA GLY A 822 28.58 -10.41 29.64
C GLY A 822 27.43 -9.77 30.44
N VAL A 823 26.63 -8.92 29.80
CA VAL A 823 25.55 -8.11 30.42
C VAL A 823 24.46 -8.96 31.08
N GLN A 824 24.42 -10.27 30.81
CA GLN A 824 23.60 -11.21 31.59
C GLN A 824 23.95 -11.22 33.09
N THR A 825 25.14 -10.75 33.49
CA THR A 825 25.56 -10.60 34.90
C THR A 825 25.20 -9.25 35.51
N MET A 826 24.74 -8.29 34.71
CA MET A 826 24.33 -6.96 35.19
C MET A 826 22.93 -7.00 35.81
N SER A 827 22.71 -6.21 36.86
CA SER A 827 21.36 -6.02 37.41
C SER A 827 20.44 -5.34 36.39
N GLU A 828 19.11 -5.46 36.57
CA GLU A 828 18.13 -4.80 35.71
C GLU A 828 18.33 -3.27 35.65
N GLU A 829 18.71 -2.67 36.78
CA GLU A 829 19.02 -1.23 36.87
C GLU A 829 20.23 -0.87 36.01
N GLN A 830 21.32 -1.63 36.10
CA GLN A 830 22.52 -1.41 35.29
C GLN A 830 22.24 -1.58 33.79
N GLN A 831 21.36 -2.52 33.43
CA GLN A 831 20.90 -2.69 32.04
C GLN A 831 20.07 -1.49 31.57
N GLY A 832 19.17 -0.98 32.40
CA GLY A 832 18.39 0.23 32.12
C GLY A 832 19.28 1.46 31.88
N GLU A 833 20.28 1.67 32.76
CA GLU A 833 21.27 2.74 32.61
C GLU A 833 22.06 2.62 31.30
N LEU A 834 22.51 1.42 30.93
CA LEU A 834 23.23 1.19 29.67
C LEU A 834 22.36 1.53 28.45
N LEU A 835 21.10 1.11 28.44
CA LEU A 835 20.18 1.44 27.34
C LEU A 835 19.93 2.95 27.28
N TRP A 836 19.71 3.60 28.42
CA TRP A 836 19.55 5.06 28.49
C TRP A 836 20.77 5.80 27.96
N ASP A 837 21.97 5.36 28.34
CA ASP A 837 23.25 5.88 27.85
C ASP A 837 23.37 5.79 26.32
N ILE A 838 22.93 4.66 25.75
CA ILE A 838 22.87 4.47 24.29
C ILE A 838 21.89 5.47 23.67
N MET A 839 20.69 5.61 24.26
CA MET A 839 19.67 6.54 23.79
C MET A 839 20.18 7.98 23.79
N VAL A 840 20.80 8.45 24.87
CA VAL A 840 21.40 9.80 24.97
C VAL A 840 22.48 10.02 23.92
N LYS A 841 23.34 9.02 23.67
CA LYS A 841 24.45 9.13 22.71
C LYS A 841 23.98 9.11 21.26
N MET A 842 22.93 8.35 20.95
CA MET A 842 22.46 8.13 19.58
C MET A 842 21.35 9.09 19.15
N THR A 843 20.62 9.70 20.08
CA THR A 843 19.56 10.66 19.74
C THR A 843 20.15 12.01 19.35
N PRO A 844 20.03 12.46 18.10
CA PRO A 844 20.56 13.76 17.71
C PRO A 844 19.78 14.90 18.38
N PRO A 845 20.42 16.05 18.64
CA PRO A 845 19.72 17.18 19.25
C PRO A 845 18.57 17.72 18.39
N GLY A 846 17.41 17.88 19.02
CA GLY A 846 16.22 18.47 18.43
C GLY A 846 16.18 20.00 18.47
N THR A 847 15.04 20.57 18.12
CA THR A 847 14.71 21.99 18.33
C THR A 847 13.52 22.11 19.28
N ILE A 848 13.38 23.25 19.97
CA ILE A 848 12.32 23.46 20.97
C ILE A 848 11.33 24.53 20.50
N VAL A 849 10.04 24.25 20.69
CA VAL A 849 8.92 25.18 20.54
C VAL A 849 8.36 25.44 21.93
N LYS A 850 8.41 26.69 22.40
CA LYS A 850 7.91 27.08 23.72
C LYS A 850 6.49 27.63 23.64
N PRO A 851 5.70 27.55 24.73
CA PRO A 851 4.43 28.27 24.79
C PRO A 851 4.66 29.76 24.57
N ALA A 852 3.87 30.37 23.68
CA ALA A 852 4.00 31.76 23.23
C ALA A 852 2.70 32.58 23.40
N THR A 853 1.69 32.04 24.11
CA THR A 853 0.37 32.67 24.28
C THR A 853 0.42 34.02 24.99
N SER A 854 -0.37 34.98 24.51
CA SER A 854 -0.70 36.19 25.28
C SER A 854 -1.63 35.85 26.47
N GLY A 855 -1.76 36.77 27.44
CA GLY A 855 -2.68 36.57 28.57
C GLY A 855 -4.15 36.45 28.15
N LYS A 856 -4.52 37.04 27.00
CA LYS A 856 -5.86 36.93 26.40
C LYS A 856 -6.04 35.57 25.71
N GLU A 857 -5.06 35.16 24.90
CA GLU A 857 -5.09 33.86 24.20
C GLU A 857 -5.13 32.69 25.18
N LYS A 858 -4.35 32.74 26.27
CA LYS A 858 -4.39 31.71 27.31
C LYS A 858 -5.80 31.55 27.89
N LYS A 859 -6.48 32.65 28.21
CA LYS A 859 -7.88 32.62 28.70
C LYS A 859 -8.84 32.05 27.67
N LEU A 860 -8.62 32.33 26.38
CA LEU A 860 -9.42 31.79 25.29
C LEU A 860 -9.23 30.27 25.16
N ILE A 861 -7.99 29.78 25.17
CA ILE A 861 -7.68 28.34 25.15
C ILE A 861 -8.33 27.64 26.35
N GLU A 862 -8.26 28.20 27.56
CA GLU A 862 -8.94 27.65 28.73
C GLU A 862 -10.47 27.57 28.55
N ALA A 863 -11.09 28.58 27.93
CA ALA A 863 -12.51 28.54 27.64
C ALA A 863 -12.83 27.45 26.60
N LYS A 864 -12.05 27.34 25.52
CA LYS A 864 -12.23 26.31 24.49
C LYS A 864 -12.00 24.90 25.04
N TYR A 865 -11.06 24.73 25.97
CA TYR A 865 -10.83 23.45 26.63
C TYR A 865 -12.00 23.03 27.54
N LYS A 866 -12.61 23.97 28.27
CA LYS A 866 -13.84 23.68 29.03
C LYS A 866 -14.99 23.25 28.12
N ILE A 867 -15.18 23.95 26.99
CA ILE A 867 -16.20 23.59 25.99
C ILE A 867 -15.91 22.21 25.39
N PHE A 868 -14.65 21.92 25.06
CA PHE A 868 -14.22 20.61 24.58
C PHE A 868 -14.56 19.49 25.57
N ARG A 869 -14.32 19.71 26.88
CA ARG A 869 -14.66 18.73 27.94
C ARG A 869 -16.18 18.59 28.09
N GLU A 870 -16.93 19.69 28.03
CA GLU A 870 -18.40 19.66 28.11
C GLU A 870 -19.03 18.87 26.96
N ALA A 871 -18.44 18.89 25.75
CA ALA A 871 -18.93 18.09 24.62
C ALA A 871 -18.95 16.58 24.92
N ILE A 872 -18.07 16.09 25.80
CA ILE A 872 -18.05 14.69 26.27
C ILE A 872 -19.31 14.42 27.09
N ASP A 873 -19.56 15.27 28.09
CA ASP A 873 -20.69 15.13 29.01
C ASP A 873 -22.04 15.22 28.28
N ILE A 874 -22.13 16.11 27.28
CA ILE A 874 -23.31 16.26 26.43
C ILE A 874 -23.59 14.94 25.69
N GLN A 875 -22.59 14.29 25.11
CA GLN A 875 -22.77 13.02 24.40
C GLN A 875 -23.26 11.91 25.32
N TYR A 876 -22.74 11.80 26.55
CA TYR A 876 -23.25 10.84 27.53
C TYR A 876 -24.70 11.12 27.91
N ARG A 877 -25.02 12.37 28.22
CA ARG A 877 -26.36 12.79 28.60
C ARG A 877 -27.38 12.51 27.49
N TRP A 878 -27.07 12.85 26.24
CA TRP A 878 -27.96 12.59 25.11
C TRP A 878 -28.15 11.11 24.83
N ARG A 879 -27.09 10.30 24.88
CA ARG A 879 -27.21 8.84 24.73
C ARG A 879 -28.13 8.24 25.79
N LYS A 880 -27.93 8.61 27.06
CA LYS A 880 -28.79 8.17 28.16
C LYS A 880 -30.26 8.56 27.94
N GLN A 881 -30.54 9.78 27.50
CA GLN A 881 -31.92 10.21 27.20
C GLN A 881 -32.57 9.41 26.07
N ILE A 882 -31.79 9.04 25.04
CA ILE A 882 -32.27 8.19 23.95
C ILE A 882 -32.50 6.76 24.45
N GLU A 883 -31.58 6.19 25.22
CA GLU A 883 -31.75 4.86 25.84
C GLU A 883 -33.00 4.81 26.75
N GLU A 884 -33.22 5.85 27.56
CA GLU A 884 -34.43 5.99 28.40
C GLU A 884 -35.72 6.16 27.59
N ALA A 885 -35.66 6.74 26.39
CA ALA A 885 -36.83 6.88 25.52
C ALA A 885 -37.15 5.61 24.70
N MET A 886 -36.15 4.72 24.54
CA MET A 886 -36.27 3.46 23.81
C MET A 886 -36.65 2.28 24.73
N ASN A 887 -36.47 2.43 26.04
CA ASN A 887 -36.90 1.51 27.09
C ASN A 887 -38.27 1.90 27.63
#